data_AF-A0AAW8G5K5-F1
#
_entry.id   AF-A0AAW8G5K5-F1
#
_cell.length_a   1.000
_cell.length_b   1.000
_cell.length_c   1.000
_cell.angle_alpha   90.00
_cell.angle_beta   90.00
_cell.angle_gamma   90.00
#
_symmetry.space_group_name_H-M   'P 1'
#
loop_
_entity.id
_entity.type
_entity.pdbx_description
1 polymer ?
#
loop_
_entity_poly.entity_id
_entity_poly.type
_entity_poly.pdbx_seq_one_letter_code
_entity_poly.pdbx_strand_id
1 'polypeptide(L)'
;MIEKNKKIGMTFLLMVLLLGNNDALAQSSVGDWVTTPIASPSMASMAKFSDAPVSIQTGQPSIQIPLLEFPGNTGNFNYPLGLSYNSMSDYGSDVSDVGDGWSFAAGGVVYKKVMGDLADESYHDASASYYTKNEFDDIYYYNLPGYSGKFIIKRNTSNDTFSLVKMTMDNMKITYERDNSVSATLKIKNFTLTDDQGYQYFFNTVNVNRYKFPDEFLGVEYNSAYMLTEIKNASGISLVNFTYDKKDKYSGNIRLYENYRLKSIQSKKGQVIFSQTYDEALEKSVNDPYSLQGMTIKNPAGETVYSYVFGSSVNGSRTLNYIEKKDKNATKIERTDFVYSSSKLEKIIFPQGAVTQYEYEQGELFFNYNDSAYLASIESSLTFNPEIQYEQAIMTNQVNTSTAASQDFTIPGDASKKKRFVFKLNIAKNYSGNDLPSLPGTPKPPKNLKFILKKGSEQIFVFTNYNNESKELLIYPGVYTLQAVYDPYVSGVGTYTVIETKFRPQPYRNALKAGRRRLKSIKYYAGTGDTVPKKTIHYEYDAFDMSNSSSGYGFVNEEGASNSYTLYRNVKVSETGLGYTKYTFGNPDDFPKQQVGGTASDPVYFWPYYNVTKQGLMMKKEIYDVQNTLLNSEFYTYEPDHYFDEEYIFSSSSNIKSKTAYLKKTGSVSKAYYAGGGILQAASETHISNSNLQPYYIKNTADGEVSERFLTYAAGLPDYAHLVAANMTGIPVITEEKKNGKTISRTITEYKNLSLLPTSVLAANLADGSLKKAVKMDAYDSGNNPVQISSDAGQPVVFIYGYNGTQVIAKIEGAQFAAVKDSPLVTAAVQASDADNLNSAAEGSLIAALDNLRKDASMTGYRITAYTYDPLVGVTTMTSPNGLRELYEYDAAGRLKIMKREEKDASGNTVISKIKEYQYNYKN
;
A
#
# COMPACT_ATOMS: atom_id res chain seq x y z
N MET A 1 63.96 -6.21 -38.69
CA MET A 1 63.88 -7.69 -38.68
C MET A 1 63.50 -8.11 -37.26
N ILE A 2 62.57 -9.06 -37.14
CA ILE A 2 62.26 -9.86 -35.93
C ILE A 2 61.20 -9.25 -34.98
N GLU A 3 59.97 -9.68 -35.25
CA GLU A 3 59.06 -10.43 -34.37
C GLU A 3 58.81 -10.09 -32.89
N LYS A 4 57.50 -10.15 -32.61
CA LYS A 4 56.80 -10.75 -31.45
C LYS A 4 56.48 -9.87 -30.24
N ASN A 5 55.17 -9.63 -30.14
CA ASN A 5 54.45 -9.15 -28.98
C ASN A 5 53.39 -10.22 -28.64
N LYS A 6 53.35 -10.72 -27.39
CA LYS A 6 52.22 -10.50 -26.47
C LYS A 6 52.27 -11.34 -25.19
N LYS A 7 52.04 -10.61 -24.09
CA LYS A 7 51.35 -10.94 -22.82
C LYS A 7 52.19 -11.41 -21.62
N ILE A 8 51.66 -11.02 -20.45
CA ILE A 8 52.01 -11.30 -19.04
C ILE A 8 52.97 -10.24 -18.45
N GLY A 9 52.71 -9.53 -17.35
CA GLY A 9 51.59 -9.47 -16.40
C GLY A 9 51.87 -8.32 -15.40
N MET A 10 50.84 -7.62 -14.95
CA MET A 10 50.90 -6.46 -14.04
C MET A 10 50.17 -6.81 -12.75
N THR A 11 50.80 -6.64 -11.58
CA THR A 11 50.14 -6.76 -10.26
C THR A 11 50.95 -6.04 -9.19
N PHE A 12 50.45 -4.91 -8.65
CA PHE A 12 49.96 -4.75 -7.27
C PHE A 12 49.84 -3.24 -6.88
N LEU A 13 48.58 -2.80 -6.73
CA LEU A 13 48.03 -2.12 -5.54
C LEU A 13 48.68 -0.81 -5.04
N LEU A 14 47.98 0.33 -5.11
CA LEU A 14 47.28 0.96 -3.97
C LEU A 14 46.74 2.38 -4.31
N MET A 15 45.47 2.59 -3.95
CA MET A 15 44.88 3.82 -3.42
C MET A 15 44.71 5.10 -4.27
N VAL A 16 43.41 5.41 -4.45
CA VAL A 16 42.74 6.71 -4.67
C VAL A 16 42.42 7.11 -6.13
N LEU A 17 41.35 6.50 -6.65
CA LEU A 17 40.38 7.16 -7.51
C LEU A 17 38.99 6.98 -6.87
N LEU A 18 38.57 7.98 -6.10
CA LEU A 18 37.20 8.16 -5.60
C LEU A 18 36.52 9.15 -6.56
N LEU A 19 35.61 8.63 -7.39
CA LEU A 19 34.39 9.21 -7.96
C LEU A 19 34.10 8.61 -9.35
N GLY A 20 32.92 7.99 -9.47
CA GLY A 20 32.26 7.71 -10.75
C GLY A 20 32.28 6.25 -11.20
N ASN A 21 31.27 5.48 -10.81
CA ASN A 21 30.23 4.96 -11.72
C ASN A 21 29.37 3.91 -11.03
N ASN A 22 28.05 4.13 -11.19
CA ASN A 22 26.97 3.16 -11.24
C ASN A 22 27.37 1.69 -11.13
N ASP A 23 26.93 1.03 -10.06
CA ASP A 23 26.81 -0.41 -10.01
C ASP A 23 25.74 -0.86 -11.01
N ALA A 24 26.18 -1.14 -12.25
CA ALA A 24 25.54 -2.14 -13.07
C ALA A 24 25.93 -3.51 -12.47
N LEU A 25 25.12 -4.00 -11.54
CA LEU A 25 25.19 -5.40 -11.12
C LEU A 25 24.67 -6.29 -12.25
N ALA A 26 25.57 -6.71 -13.13
CA ALA A 26 25.34 -7.83 -14.02
C ALA A 26 26.66 -8.54 -14.34
N GLN A 27 27.08 -9.44 -13.45
CA GLN A 27 27.70 -10.69 -13.87
C GLN A 27 27.73 -11.70 -12.72
N SER A 28 27.00 -12.80 -12.88
CA SER A 28 27.37 -14.07 -12.27
C SER A 28 26.99 -15.22 -13.20
N SER A 29 27.95 -16.12 -13.41
CA SER A 29 27.87 -17.30 -14.27
C SER A 29 27.77 -18.55 -13.40
N VAL A 30 26.91 -19.48 -13.83
CA VAL A 30 26.76 -20.88 -13.38
C VAL A 30 26.70 -21.07 -11.85
N GLY A 31 25.49 -20.95 -11.31
CA GLY A 31 25.14 -21.35 -9.94
C GLY A 31 24.48 -20.27 -9.07
N ASP A 32 23.67 -19.37 -9.64
CA ASP A 32 23.10 -18.24 -8.91
C ASP A 32 22.10 -18.68 -7.82
N TRP A 33 22.47 -18.41 -6.57
CA TRP A 33 21.66 -18.62 -5.38
C TRP A 33 20.66 -17.47 -5.21
N VAL A 34 19.43 -17.79 -4.77
CA VAL A 34 18.38 -16.80 -4.46
C VAL A 34 18.82 -16.00 -3.23
N THR A 35 19.19 -14.74 -3.42
CA THR A 35 19.68 -13.84 -2.35
C THR A 35 18.62 -12.87 -1.85
N THR A 36 17.35 -12.97 -2.28
CA THR A 36 16.33 -12.01 -1.84
C THR A 36 15.76 -12.41 -0.47
N PRO A 37 15.85 -11.56 0.56
CA PRO A 37 15.27 -11.81 1.89
C PRO A 37 13.74 -11.76 1.93
N ILE A 38 13.07 -11.69 0.76
CA ILE A 38 11.62 -11.67 0.59
C ILE A 38 11.18 -12.77 -0.38
N ALA A 39 10.05 -13.41 -0.08
CA ALA A 39 9.51 -14.57 -0.79
C ALA A 39 9.29 -14.39 -2.30
N SER A 40 8.93 -13.19 -2.76
CA SER A 40 8.88 -12.80 -4.19
C SER A 40 8.81 -11.27 -4.36
N PRO A 41 9.16 -10.72 -5.55
CA PRO A 41 8.98 -9.31 -5.87
C PRO A 41 7.53 -8.81 -5.69
N SER A 42 6.52 -9.64 -6.02
CA SER A 42 5.11 -9.26 -5.82
C SER A 42 4.76 -9.07 -4.35
N MET A 43 5.25 -9.94 -3.46
CA MET A 43 5.01 -9.83 -2.02
C MET A 43 5.73 -8.62 -1.42
N ALA A 44 6.96 -8.35 -1.88
CA ALA A 44 7.70 -7.14 -1.51
C ALA A 44 6.97 -5.85 -1.97
N SER A 45 6.37 -5.84 -3.17
CA SER A 45 5.54 -4.72 -3.64
C SER A 45 4.33 -4.49 -2.72
N MET A 46 3.68 -5.56 -2.27
CA MET A 46 2.54 -5.48 -1.34
C MET A 46 2.95 -4.97 0.05
N ALA A 47 4.16 -5.30 0.53
CA ALA A 47 4.73 -4.81 1.80
C ALA A 47 4.71 -3.28 1.89
N LYS A 48 5.03 -2.62 0.78
CA LYS A 48 5.18 -1.15 0.69
C LYS A 48 3.91 -0.41 1.09
N PHE A 49 2.73 -1.02 0.94
CA PHE A 49 1.45 -0.45 1.39
C PHE A 49 1.26 -0.52 2.92
N SER A 50 1.91 -1.47 3.59
CA SER A 50 1.91 -1.58 5.06
C SER A 50 3.01 -0.72 5.69
N ASP A 51 4.15 -0.60 5.02
CA ASP A 51 5.33 0.07 5.55
C ASP A 51 5.38 1.58 5.32
N ALA A 52 4.71 2.08 4.27
CA ALA A 52 4.69 3.50 3.96
C ALA A 52 3.25 3.98 3.66
N PRO A 53 2.80 5.09 4.27
CA PRO A 53 1.44 5.59 4.08
C PRO A 53 1.27 6.26 2.71
N VAL A 54 0.23 5.87 1.97
CA VAL A 54 -0.19 6.57 0.75
C VAL A 54 -1.22 7.64 1.12
N SER A 55 -0.81 8.90 1.14
CA SER A 55 -1.72 10.01 1.46
C SER A 55 -1.23 11.33 0.89
N ILE A 56 -2.10 12.35 0.95
CA ILE A 56 -1.70 13.74 0.63
C ILE A 56 -0.57 14.23 1.54
N GLN A 57 -0.41 13.66 2.75
CA GLN A 57 0.63 14.02 3.71
C GLN A 57 2.01 13.48 3.30
N THR A 58 2.07 12.33 2.61
CA THR A 58 3.31 11.83 1.99
C THR A 58 3.51 12.36 0.57
N GLY A 59 2.57 13.18 0.09
CA GLY A 59 2.54 13.70 -1.27
C GLY A 59 2.32 12.61 -2.31
N GLN A 60 1.61 11.53 -1.97
CA GLN A 60 1.36 10.40 -2.87
C GLN A 60 -0.13 10.33 -3.25
N PRO A 61 -0.47 10.10 -4.53
CA PRO A 61 -1.86 9.83 -4.92
C PRO A 61 -2.30 8.43 -4.48
N SER A 62 -3.51 8.33 -3.92
CA SER A 62 -4.16 7.04 -3.67
C SER A 62 -4.90 6.58 -4.93
N ILE A 63 -4.36 5.58 -5.62
CA ILE A 63 -4.90 5.08 -6.89
C ILE A 63 -5.31 3.61 -6.72
N GLN A 64 -6.60 3.34 -6.87
CA GLN A 64 -7.19 2.00 -6.81
C GLN A 64 -8.14 1.80 -7.98
N ILE A 65 -8.04 0.64 -8.63
CA ILE A 65 -8.91 0.23 -9.75
C ILE A 65 -9.66 -1.04 -9.32
N PRO A 66 -10.88 -0.92 -8.77
CA PRO A 66 -11.70 -2.08 -8.44
C PRO A 66 -12.14 -2.81 -9.72
N LEU A 67 -12.07 -4.14 -9.72
CA LEU A 67 -12.40 -4.95 -10.90
C LEU A 67 -13.60 -5.87 -10.66
N LEU A 68 -13.69 -6.54 -9.50
CA LEU A 68 -14.74 -7.50 -9.20
C LEU A 68 -14.98 -7.62 -7.69
N GLU A 69 -16.24 -7.71 -7.28
CA GLU A 69 -16.66 -8.18 -5.95
C GLU A 69 -17.18 -9.62 -6.09
N PHE A 70 -16.32 -10.61 -5.83
CA PHE A 70 -16.66 -12.02 -6.07
C PHE A 70 -17.51 -12.60 -4.93
N PRO A 71 -18.73 -13.08 -5.20
CA PRO A 71 -19.65 -13.46 -4.13
C PRO A 71 -19.32 -14.84 -3.54
N GLY A 72 -19.36 -14.92 -2.21
CA GLY A 72 -19.22 -16.18 -1.47
C GLY A 72 -20.45 -17.08 -1.56
N ASN A 73 -20.30 -18.32 -1.07
CA ASN A 73 -21.33 -19.36 -1.10
C ASN A 73 -22.65 -18.96 -0.42
N THR A 74 -22.57 -18.20 0.68
CA THR A 74 -23.70 -17.90 1.56
C THR A 74 -23.55 -16.53 2.19
N GLY A 75 -24.67 -15.97 2.67
CA GLY A 75 -24.71 -14.65 3.29
C GLY A 75 -24.28 -13.51 2.33
N ASN A 76 -23.97 -12.35 2.92
CA ASN A 76 -23.57 -11.14 2.19
C ASN A 76 -22.03 -11.01 2.05
N PHE A 77 -21.30 -12.13 2.06
CA PHE A 77 -19.85 -12.10 1.90
C PHE A 77 -19.46 -11.89 0.43
N ASN A 78 -18.65 -10.86 0.17
CA ASN A 78 -18.04 -10.61 -1.13
C ASN A 78 -16.53 -10.45 -0.95
N TYR A 79 -15.78 -11.05 -1.87
CA TYR A 79 -14.33 -11.01 -1.90
C TYR A 79 -13.89 -10.03 -3.00
N PRO A 80 -13.34 -8.85 -2.66
CA PRO A 80 -12.97 -7.85 -3.65
C PRO A 80 -11.67 -8.21 -4.37
N LEU A 81 -11.61 -7.89 -5.66
CA LEU A 81 -10.44 -7.99 -6.52
C LEU A 81 -10.17 -6.65 -7.20
N GLY A 82 -8.94 -6.18 -7.14
CA GLY A 82 -8.58 -4.88 -7.72
C GLY A 82 -7.08 -4.61 -7.77
N LEU A 83 -6.73 -3.57 -8.51
CA LEU A 83 -5.37 -3.06 -8.60
C LEU A 83 -5.17 -1.88 -7.66
N SER A 84 -3.99 -1.78 -7.06
CA SER A 84 -3.57 -0.59 -6.30
C SER A 84 -2.20 -0.14 -6.80
N TYR A 85 -1.99 1.17 -6.92
CA TYR A 85 -0.71 1.75 -7.31
C TYR A 85 -0.08 2.51 -6.15
N ASN A 86 1.21 2.26 -5.90
CA ASN A 86 2.03 2.96 -4.93
C ASN A 86 3.16 3.69 -5.65
N SER A 87 3.07 5.02 -5.72
CA SER A 87 4.07 5.88 -6.35
C SER A 87 5.38 6.01 -5.56
N MET A 88 5.46 5.43 -4.36
CA MET A 88 6.70 5.28 -3.59
C MET A 88 7.48 4.01 -3.94
N SER A 89 7.09 3.21 -4.94
CA SER A 89 8.03 2.19 -5.43
C SER A 89 9.29 2.89 -5.98
N ASP A 90 10.47 2.45 -5.53
CA ASP A 90 11.71 2.85 -6.19
C ASP A 90 11.74 2.14 -7.54
N TYR A 91 11.98 2.92 -8.61
CA TYR A 91 11.98 2.39 -9.97
C TYR A 91 12.91 1.18 -10.07
N GLY A 92 12.36 0.07 -10.58
CA GLY A 92 13.13 -1.16 -10.74
C GLY A 92 13.51 -1.84 -9.42
N SER A 93 12.66 -1.75 -8.40
CA SER A 93 12.76 -2.58 -7.19
C SER A 93 11.42 -3.27 -6.92
N ASP A 94 11.46 -4.58 -6.67
CA ASP A 94 10.28 -5.37 -6.28
C ASP A 94 9.09 -5.23 -7.26
N VAL A 95 9.35 -5.42 -8.55
CA VAL A 95 8.33 -5.25 -9.58
C VAL A 95 7.40 -6.46 -9.58
N SER A 96 6.11 -6.23 -9.35
CA SER A 96 5.10 -7.30 -9.23
C SER A 96 4.79 -8.00 -10.56
N ASP A 97 3.97 -9.04 -10.47
CA ASP A 97 3.41 -9.78 -11.61
C ASP A 97 2.49 -8.94 -12.51
N VAL A 98 2.04 -7.77 -12.06
CA VAL A 98 1.26 -6.82 -12.85
C VAL A 98 2.06 -5.60 -13.30
N GLY A 99 3.13 -5.21 -12.60
CA GLY A 99 4.04 -4.15 -13.03
C GLY A 99 4.55 -3.25 -11.90
N ASP A 100 5.50 -2.38 -12.22
CA ASP A 100 6.17 -1.50 -11.24
C ASP A 100 5.16 -0.54 -10.59
N GLY A 101 5.21 -0.47 -9.25
CA GLY A 101 4.30 0.28 -8.41
C GLY A 101 2.89 -0.31 -8.30
N TRP A 102 2.51 -1.27 -9.15
CA TRP A 102 1.20 -1.92 -9.10
C TRP A 102 1.24 -3.17 -8.23
N SER A 103 0.14 -3.42 -7.53
CA SER A 103 -0.15 -4.68 -6.85
C SER A 103 -1.58 -5.11 -7.16
N PHE A 104 -1.80 -6.40 -7.37
CA PHE A 104 -3.12 -6.97 -7.61
C PHE A 104 -3.60 -7.73 -6.37
N ALA A 105 -4.64 -7.20 -5.73
CA ALA A 105 -5.26 -7.82 -4.57
C ALA A 105 -6.26 -8.88 -5.06
N ALA A 106 -5.84 -10.14 -5.11
CA ALA A 106 -6.71 -11.28 -5.45
C ALA A 106 -6.44 -12.51 -4.59
N GLY A 107 -5.20 -12.74 -4.18
CA GLY A 107 -4.86 -13.75 -3.18
C GLY A 107 -4.77 -13.16 -1.79
N GLY A 108 -4.92 -14.01 -0.77
CA GLY A 108 -4.45 -13.73 0.57
C GLY A 108 -3.08 -14.37 0.78
N VAL A 109 -2.18 -13.69 1.49
CA VAL A 109 -0.85 -14.23 1.83
C VAL A 109 -0.44 -13.81 3.24
N VAL A 110 0.22 -14.73 3.97
CA VAL A 110 1.10 -14.40 5.08
C VAL A 110 2.52 -14.69 4.61
N TYR A 111 3.40 -13.69 4.45
CA TYR A 111 4.77 -13.92 4.02
C TYR A 111 5.77 -13.42 5.05
N LYS A 112 6.94 -14.06 5.03
CA LYS A 112 8.06 -13.75 5.91
C LYS A 112 9.05 -12.87 5.16
N LYS A 113 9.52 -11.82 5.84
CA LYS A 113 10.71 -11.05 5.49
C LYS A 113 11.81 -11.43 6.46
N VAL A 114 12.91 -11.96 5.91
CA VAL A 114 14.09 -12.31 6.70
C VAL A 114 14.80 -11.04 7.14
N MET A 115 15.06 -10.91 8.44
CA MET A 115 15.79 -9.78 9.01
C MET A 115 17.26 -10.16 9.25
N GLY A 116 18.17 -9.19 9.08
CA GLY A 116 19.61 -9.44 9.23
C GLY A 116 20.18 -10.42 8.21
N ASP A 117 21.10 -11.28 8.67
CA ASP A 117 21.87 -12.19 7.83
C ASP A 117 21.40 -13.66 7.91
N LEU A 118 20.39 -14.01 8.71
CA LEU A 118 19.96 -15.40 8.93
C LEU A 118 18.44 -15.48 9.14
N ALA A 119 17.78 -16.48 8.56
CA ALA A 119 16.38 -16.75 8.86
C ALA A 119 16.22 -17.35 10.27
N ASP A 120 15.07 -17.10 10.92
CA ASP A 120 14.76 -17.63 12.25
C ASP A 120 14.92 -19.16 12.36
N GLU A 121 14.59 -19.88 11.28
CA GLU A 121 14.68 -21.34 11.21
C GLU A 121 16.10 -21.89 10.95
N SER A 122 17.12 -21.04 10.85
CA SER A 122 18.47 -21.48 10.43
C SER A 122 19.04 -22.59 11.33
N TYR A 123 18.85 -22.52 12.64
CA TYR A 123 19.31 -23.52 13.62
C TYR A 123 18.31 -24.68 13.81
N HIS A 124 18.00 -25.37 12.71
CA HIS A 124 16.95 -26.41 12.64
C HIS A 124 17.40 -27.82 13.05
N ASP A 125 18.69 -28.08 13.24
CA ASP A 125 19.24 -29.38 13.65
C ASP A 125 19.94 -29.27 15.01
N ALA A 126 19.34 -29.89 16.04
CA ALA A 126 19.90 -29.91 17.39
C ALA A 126 21.16 -30.79 17.53
N SER A 127 21.46 -31.64 16.54
CA SER A 127 22.66 -32.47 16.50
C SER A 127 23.85 -31.77 15.83
N ALA A 128 23.61 -30.65 15.14
CA ALA A 128 24.65 -29.89 14.46
C ALA A 128 25.58 -29.19 15.47
N SER A 129 26.89 -29.17 15.16
CA SER A 129 27.90 -28.55 16.02
C SER A 129 27.74 -27.03 16.21
N TYR A 130 27.04 -26.37 15.28
CA TYR A 130 26.74 -24.93 15.29
C TYR A 130 25.36 -24.61 15.87
N TYR A 131 24.63 -25.60 16.40
CA TYR A 131 23.30 -25.39 16.96
C TYR A 131 23.34 -24.39 18.12
N THR A 132 22.45 -23.39 18.05
CA THR A 132 22.16 -22.49 19.17
C THR A 132 20.68 -22.13 19.19
N LYS A 133 20.20 -21.71 20.36
CA LYS A 133 18.88 -21.10 20.49
C LYS A 133 19.02 -19.61 20.17
N ASN A 134 18.80 -19.25 18.90
CA ASN A 134 18.80 -17.86 18.45
C ASN A 134 17.54 -17.11 18.89
N GLU A 135 17.66 -15.80 19.06
CA GLU A 135 16.49 -14.91 19.08
C GLU A 135 15.86 -14.86 17.69
N PHE A 136 14.56 -14.57 17.64
CA PHE A 136 13.82 -14.42 16.39
C PHE A 136 13.59 -12.94 16.13
N ASP A 137 13.84 -12.52 14.89
CA ASP A 137 13.70 -11.13 14.45
C ASP A 137 13.02 -10.98 13.09
N ASP A 138 12.67 -12.08 12.41
CA ASP A 138 11.93 -12.04 11.15
C ASP A 138 10.55 -11.38 11.30
N ILE A 139 10.15 -10.61 10.29
CA ILE A 139 8.84 -9.95 10.25
C ILE A 139 7.90 -10.73 9.35
N TYR A 140 6.72 -11.06 9.88
CA TYR A 140 5.62 -11.62 9.09
C TYR A 140 4.66 -10.52 8.69
N TYR A 141 4.32 -10.49 7.41
CA TYR A 141 3.29 -9.62 6.84
C TYR A 141 2.09 -10.46 6.45
N TYR A 142 0.89 -9.97 6.71
CA TYR A 142 -0.34 -10.52 6.14
C TYR A 142 -1.01 -9.49 5.25
N ASN A 143 -1.55 -9.98 4.14
CA ASN A 143 -2.41 -9.20 3.26
C ASN A 143 -3.63 -10.05 2.88
N LEU A 144 -4.79 -9.49 3.18
CA LEU A 144 -6.12 -9.99 2.90
C LEU A 144 -6.94 -8.82 2.38
N PRO A 145 -8.03 -9.06 1.62
CA PRO A 145 -8.99 -8.01 1.35
C PRO A 145 -9.43 -7.26 2.60
N GLY A 146 -9.21 -5.94 2.63
CA GLY A 146 -9.57 -5.08 3.75
C GLY A 146 -8.64 -5.14 4.97
N TYR A 147 -7.71 -6.10 5.04
CA TYR A 147 -6.79 -6.26 6.16
C TYR A 147 -5.35 -6.41 5.69
N SER A 148 -4.47 -5.55 6.19
CA SER A 148 -3.04 -5.71 5.98
C SER A 148 -2.30 -5.32 7.24
N GLY A 149 -1.22 -6.04 7.54
CA GLY A 149 -0.45 -5.74 8.73
C GLY A 149 0.74 -6.66 8.89
N LYS A 150 1.38 -6.52 10.05
CA LYS A 150 2.58 -7.27 10.38
C LYS A 150 2.64 -7.66 11.85
N PHE A 151 3.36 -8.73 12.11
CA PHE A 151 3.63 -9.29 13.43
C PHE A 151 5.01 -9.96 13.43
N ILE A 152 5.55 -10.18 14.61
CA ILE A 152 6.78 -10.96 14.83
C ILE A 152 6.45 -12.15 15.73
N ILE A 153 7.32 -13.15 15.71
CA ILE A 153 7.31 -14.22 16.70
C ILE A 153 8.61 -14.13 17.48
N LYS A 154 8.54 -14.01 18.80
CA LYS A 154 9.73 -13.98 19.65
C LYS A 154 9.99 -15.36 20.23
N ARG A 155 11.27 -15.73 20.28
CA ARG A 155 11.75 -16.90 21.04
C ARG A 155 12.36 -16.45 22.36
N ASN A 156 11.84 -16.96 23.46
CA ASN A 156 12.55 -16.90 24.74
C ASN A 156 13.62 -18.01 24.73
N THR A 157 14.89 -17.65 24.57
CA THR A 157 15.99 -18.61 24.45
C THR A 157 16.27 -19.41 25.72
N SER A 158 15.87 -18.89 26.89
CA SER A 158 16.04 -19.57 28.18
C SER A 158 15.00 -20.67 28.40
N ASN A 159 13.74 -20.38 28.11
CA ASN A 159 12.61 -21.31 28.34
C ASN A 159 12.18 -22.06 27.08
N ASP A 160 12.70 -21.68 25.92
CA ASP A 160 12.36 -22.20 24.59
C ASP A 160 10.87 -22.09 24.24
N THR A 161 10.26 -20.98 24.67
CA THR A 161 8.86 -20.65 24.40
C THR A 161 8.76 -19.60 23.31
N PHE A 162 7.66 -19.63 22.55
CA PHE A 162 7.42 -18.69 21.45
C PHE A 162 6.18 -17.83 21.73
N SER A 163 6.26 -16.54 21.48
CA SER A 163 5.14 -15.59 21.61
C SER A 163 4.93 -14.80 20.33
N LEU A 164 3.68 -14.63 19.92
CA LEU A 164 3.31 -13.80 18.77
C LEU A 164 3.07 -12.36 19.25
N VAL A 165 3.73 -11.39 18.62
CA VAL A 165 3.57 -9.96 18.93
C VAL A 165 3.07 -9.23 17.69
N LYS A 166 1.84 -8.72 17.77
CA LYS A 166 1.24 -7.92 16.69
C LYS A 166 1.83 -6.51 16.68
N MET A 167 2.21 -6.01 15.51
CA MET A 167 2.73 -4.65 15.33
C MET A 167 1.71 -3.72 14.65
N THR A 168 0.70 -4.29 13.98
CA THR A 168 -0.40 -3.54 13.37
C THR A 168 -1.57 -3.39 14.33
N MET A 169 -2.18 -2.19 14.33
CA MET A 169 -3.38 -1.87 15.09
C MET A 169 -4.63 -2.43 14.37
N ASP A 170 -4.93 -3.72 14.59
CA ASP A 170 -6.20 -4.33 14.17
C ASP A 170 -6.64 -5.45 15.13
N ASN A 171 -7.86 -5.97 14.94
CA ASN A 171 -8.43 -7.07 15.73
C ASN A 171 -8.22 -8.45 15.11
N MET A 172 -7.34 -8.58 14.11
CA MET A 172 -7.10 -9.86 13.48
C MET A 172 -6.54 -10.85 14.50
N LYS A 173 -7.27 -11.93 14.81
CA LYS A 173 -6.75 -13.01 15.65
C LYS A 173 -5.86 -13.89 14.80
N ILE A 174 -4.58 -13.99 15.16
CA ILE A 174 -3.58 -14.76 14.41
C ILE A 174 -3.24 -16.01 15.22
N THR A 175 -3.41 -17.18 14.60
CA THR A 175 -3.03 -18.48 15.17
C THR A 175 -2.23 -19.28 14.16
N TYR A 176 -1.39 -20.19 14.65
CA TYR A 176 -0.56 -21.04 13.80
C TYR A 176 -0.45 -22.45 14.36
N GLU A 177 -0.23 -23.43 13.49
CA GLU A 177 0.14 -24.79 13.88
C GLU A 177 1.65 -24.99 13.74
N ARG A 178 2.29 -25.63 14.72
CA ARG A 178 3.70 -26.03 14.64
C ARG A 178 3.86 -27.30 13.80
N ASP A 179 4.90 -27.33 12.97
CA ASP A 179 5.41 -28.56 12.38
C ASP A 179 6.26 -29.32 13.42
N ASN A 180 5.67 -30.34 14.02
CA ASN A 180 6.32 -31.13 15.08
C ASN A 180 7.43 -32.05 14.56
N SER A 181 7.65 -32.15 13.24
CA SER A 181 8.81 -32.86 12.70
C SER A 181 10.13 -32.12 12.96
N VAL A 182 10.08 -30.82 13.27
CA VAL A 182 11.24 -29.99 13.61
C VAL A 182 11.15 -29.54 15.08
N SER A 183 11.94 -30.18 15.94
CA SER A 183 11.96 -29.89 17.38
C SER A 183 13.00 -28.84 17.80
N ALA A 184 14.08 -28.68 17.02
CA ALA A 184 15.21 -27.81 17.37
C ALA A 184 14.90 -26.30 17.35
N THR A 185 13.93 -25.91 16.51
CA THR A 185 13.43 -24.54 16.34
C THR A 185 11.91 -24.54 16.08
N LEU A 186 11.29 -23.37 15.99
CA LEU A 186 9.90 -23.25 15.55
C LEU A 186 9.83 -23.25 14.02
N LYS A 187 9.20 -24.28 13.46
CA LYS A 187 8.76 -24.29 12.07
C LYS A 187 7.24 -24.25 12.04
N ILE A 188 6.67 -23.28 11.34
CA ILE A 188 5.22 -23.09 11.27
C ILE A 188 4.67 -23.87 10.08
N LYS A 189 3.67 -24.71 10.32
CA LYS A 189 3.00 -25.53 9.31
C LYS A 189 1.96 -24.73 8.52
N ASN A 190 1.13 -23.94 9.20
CA ASN A 190 0.07 -23.14 8.60
C ASN A 190 -0.32 -21.98 9.53
N PHE A 191 -1.07 -21.02 8.99
CA PHE A 191 -1.72 -19.96 9.75
C PHE A 191 -3.24 -20.03 9.59
N THR A 192 -3.95 -19.66 10.66
CA THR A 192 -5.37 -19.29 10.60
C THR A 192 -5.53 -17.88 11.16
N LEU A 193 -6.07 -16.99 10.35
CA LEU A 193 -6.43 -15.63 10.74
C LEU A 193 -7.95 -15.56 10.92
N THR A 194 -8.44 -14.84 11.93
CA THR A 194 -9.88 -14.65 12.16
C THR A 194 -10.18 -13.18 12.42
N ASP A 195 -11.10 -12.60 11.64
CA ASP A 195 -11.50 -11.20 11.81
C ASP A 195 -12.52 -11.03 12.94
N ASP A 196 -12.88 -9.78 13.25
CA ASP A 196 -13.80 -9.48 14.35
C ASP A 196 -15.29 -9.74 14.03
N GLN A 197 -15.59 -10.16 12.79
CA GLN A 197 -16.89 -10.68 12.37
C GLN A 197 -16.95 -12.22 12.49
N GLY A 198 -15.83 -12.87 12.80
CA GLY A 198 -15.69 -14.32 12.92
C GLY A 198 -15.40 -15.04 11.59
N TYR A 199 -15.09 -14.32 10.51
CA TYR A 199 -14.61 -14.95 9.27
C TYR A 199 -13.21 -15.51 9.48
N GLN A 200 -12.98 -16.74 9.03
CA GLN A 200 -11.75 -17.48 9.21
C GLN A 200 -11.04 -17.65 7.87
N TYR A 201 -9.75 -17.30 7.83
CA TYR A 201 -8.89 -17.32 6.66
C TYR A 201 -7.79 -18.36 6.87
N PHE A 202 -7.79 -19.42 6.08
CA PHE A 202 -6.90 -20.58 6.25
C PHE A 202 -5.74 -20.56 5.27
N PHE A 203 -4.50 -20.56 5.77
CA PHE A 203 -3.29 -20.50 4.97
C PHE A 203 -2.52 -21.82 5.04
N ASN A 204 -2.98 -22.82 4.27
CA ASN A 204 -2.51 -24.20 4.37
C ASN A 204 -1.46 -24.61 3.33
N THR A 205 -1.20 -23.75 2.34
CA THR A 205 -0.22 -23.99 1.27
C THR A 205 1.00 -23.11 1.50
N VAL A 206 2.21 -23.67 1.40
CA VAL A 206 3.44 -22.99 1.82
C VAL A 206 4.43 -22.88 0.66
N ASN A 207 4.93 -21.67 0.41
CA ASN A 207 6.11 -21.45 -0.42
C ASN A 207 7.37 -21.68 0.42
N VAL A 208 8.36 -22.32 -0.18
CA VAL A 208 9.65 -22.63 0.45
C VAL A 208 10.75 -22.00 -0.38
N ASN A 209 11.68 -21.31 0.28
CA ASN A 209 12.90 -20.80 -0.32
C ASN A 209 14.11 -21.27 0.50
N ARG A 210 15.31 -21.03 -0.03
CA ARG A 210 16.57 -21.24 0.70
C ARG A 210 17.24 -19.90 0.99
N TYR A 211 17.95 -19.85 2.11
CA TYR A 211 18.80 -18.73 2.49
C TYR A 211 20.23 -19.20 2.77
N LYS A 212 21.22 -18.34 2.50
CA LYS A 212 22.65 -18.67 2.70
C LYS A 212 22.95 -18.81 4.19
N PHE A 213 23.47 -19.98 4.59
CA PHE A 213 23.95 -20.22 5.95
C PHE A 213 25.47 -20.44 5.90
N PRO A 214 26.28 -19.77 6.75
CA PRO A 214 27.75 -19.80 6.65
C PRO A 214 28.38 -21.19 6.56
N ASP A 215 27.81 -22.18 7.28
CA ASP A 215 28.35 -23.54 7.39
C ASP A 215 27.61 -24.57 6.51
N GLU A 216 26.55 -24.17 5.79
CA GLU A 216 25.86 -25.02 4.81
C GLU A 216 26.03 -24.47 3.39
N PHE A 217 26.89 -25.12 2.60
CA PHE A 217 27.25 -24.71 1.23
C PHE A 217 26.05 -24.46 0.31
N LEU A 218 24.89 -25.06 0.60
CA LEU A 218 23.68 -25.02 -0.23
C LEU A 218 22.51 -24.26 0.45
N GLY A 219 22.75 -23.68 1.63
CA GLY A 219 21.76 -22.96 2.42
C GLY A 219 20.67 -23.82 3.07
N VAL A 220 19.94 -23.22 4.00
CA VAL A 220 18.84 -23.86 4.77
C VAL A 220 17.49 -23.51 4.15
N GLU A 221 16.55 -24.45 4.12
CA GLU A 221 15.17 -24.20 3.71
C GLU A 221 14.37 -23.48 4.80
N TYR A 222 13.62 -22.46 4.39
CA TYR A 222 12.67 -21.78 5.27
C TYR A 222 11.33 -21.58 4.55
N ASN A 223 10.26 -21.44 5.34
CA ASN A 223 8.93 -21.19 4.82
C ASN A 223 8.80 -19.69 4.53
N SER A 224 8.76 -19.33 3.25
CA SER A 224 8.83 -17.93 2.81
C SER A 224 7.45 -17.28 2.73
N ALA A 225 6.41 -18.03 2.40
CA ALA A 225 5.03 -17.54 2.39
C ALA A 225 4.00 -18.65 2.63
N TYR A 226 2.83 -18.25 3.11
CA TYR A 226 1.67 -19.08 3.37
C TYR A 226 0.52 -18.50 2.57
N MET A 227 -0.07 -19.31 1.69
CA MET A 227 -1.07 -18.89 0.72
C MET A 227 -2.48 -19.19 1.23
N LEU A 228 -3.41 -18.25 1.09
CA LEU A 228 -4.80 -18.42 1.49
C LEU A 228 -5.46 -19.53 0.66
N THR A 229 -6.02 -20.53 1.32
CA THR A 229 -6.61 -21.73 0.68
C THR A 229 -8.12 -21.76 0.79
N GLU A 230 -8.68 -21.21 1.87
CA GLU A 230 -10.12 -21.26 2.15
C GLU A 230 -10.54 -20.11 3.06
N ILE A 231 -11.76 -19.61 2.86
CA ILE A 231 -12.43 -18.69 3.79
C ILE A 231 -13.70 -19.35 4.30
N LYS A 232 -13.91 -19.34 5.62
CA LYS A 232 -15.14 -19.81 6.28
C LYS A 232 -15.80 -18.70 7.08
N ASN A 233 -17.11 -18.80 7.27
CA ASN A 233 -17.80 -18.01 8.29
C ASN A 233 -17.57 -18.59 9.70
N ALA A 234 -18.06 -17.90 10.73
CA ALA A 234 -17.93 -18.30 12.12
C ALA A 234 -18.54 -19.69 12.45
N SER A 235 -19.50 -20.16 11.64
CA SER A 235 -20.11 -21.50 11.78
C SER A 235 -19.33 -22.60 11.04
N GLY A 236 -18.19 -22.29 10.43
CA GLY A 236 -17.37 -23.26 9.69
C GLY A 236 -17.86 -23.56 8.27
N ILE A 237 -18.80 -22.79 7.73
CA ILE A 237 -19.27 -22.96 6.34
C ILE A 237 -18.26 -22.33 5.40
N SER A 238 -17.77 -23.11 4.43
CA SER A 238 -16.90 -22.64 3.35
C SER A 238 -17.61 -21.57 2.52
N LEU A 239 -16.97 -20.41 2.34
CA LEU A 239 -17.47 -19.29 1.55
C LEU A 239 -16.79 -19.23 0.19
N VAL A 240 -15.46 -19.38 0.18
CA VAL A 240 -14.61 -19.25 -1.00
C VAL A 240 -13.40 -20.17 -0.85
N ASN A 241 -13.01 -20.85 -1.93
CA ASN A 241 -11.84 -21.71 -1.99
C ASN A 241 -10.83 -21.20 -3.03
N PHE A 242 -9.55 -21.44 -2.78
CA PHE A 242 -8.43 -20.96 -3.59
C PHE A 242 -7.59 -22.16 -4.03
N THR A 243 -7.29 -22.23 -5.32
CA THR A 243 -6.42 -23.27 -5.89
C THR A 243 -5.16 -22.65 -6.45
N TYR A 244 -4.05 -23.40 -6.41
CA TYR A 244 -2.75 -22.91 -6.82
C TYR A 244 -2.09 -23.85 -7.83
N ASP A 245 -1.32 -23.29 -8.76
CA ASP A 245 -0.37 -24.04 -9.56
C ASP A 245 0.99 -24.07 -8.85
N LYS A 246 1.56 -25.27 -8.71
CA LYS A 246 2.84 -25.52 -8.06
C LYS A 246 3.99 -25.41 -9.05
N LYS A 247 5.09 -24.80 -8.65
CA LYS A 247 6.36 -24.83 -9.38
C LYS A 247 7.54 -25.04 -8.44
N ASP A 248 8.36 -26.03 -8.78
CA ASP A 248 9.56 -26.36 -8.04
C ASP A 248 10.79 -26.15 -8.93
N LYS A 249 11.92 -25.76 -8.31
CA LYS A 249 13.22 -25.71 -8.99
C LYS A 249 14.25 -26.45 -8.15
N TYR A 250 15.09 -27.23 -8.83
CA TYR A 250 16.14 -28.04 -8.23
C TYR A 250 17.50 -27.70 -8.84
N SER A 251 18.55 -27.83 -8.02
CA SER A 251 19.94 -27.93 -8.45
C SER A 251 20.47 -29.28 -8.01
N GLY A 252 20.68 -30.20 -8.95
CA GLY A 252 20.90 -31.62 -8.61
C GLY A 252 19.73 -32.18 -7.80
N ASN A 253 20.00 -32.69 -6.60
CA ASN A 253 18.99 -33.25 -5.70
C ASN A 253 18.48 -32.26 -4.64
N ILE A 254 18.95 -31.01 -4.61
CA ILE A 254 18.45 -30.03 -3.63
C ILE A 254 17.45 -29.07 -4.26
N ARG A 255 16.31 -28.91 -3.58
CA ARG A 255 15.22 -28.01 -3.95
C ARG A 255 15.61 -26.58 -3.63
N LEU A 256 15.72 -25.72 -4.63
CA LEU A 256 16.04 -24.31 -4.46
C LEU A 256 14.83 -23.51 -3.97
N TYR A 257 13.67 -23.77 -4.57
CA TYR A 257 12.40 -23.22 -4.14
C TYR A 257 11.23 -24.11 -4.52
N GLU A 258 10.12 -23.88 -3.84
CA GLU A 258 8.78 -24.39 -4.12
C GLU A 258 7.81 -23.22 -4.02
N ASN A 259 7.13 -22.89 -5.12
CA ASN A 259 6.29 -21.71 -5.22
C ASN A 259 4.89 -22.08 -5.72
N TYR A 260 3.89 -21.50 -5.07
CA TYR A 260 2.47 -21.64 -5.41
C TYR A 260 1.92 -20.32 -5.93
N ARG A 261 1.31 -20.34 -7.12
CA ARG A 261 0.68 -19.17 -7.74
C ARG A 261 -0.82 -19.37 -7.90
N LEU A 262 -1.58 -18.33 -7.57
CA LEU A 262 -3.04 -18.38 -7.54
C LEU A 262 -3.59 -18.73 -8.94
N LYS A 263 -4.25 -19.88 -9.03
CA LYS A 263 -4.85 -20.38 -10.27
C LYS A 263 -6.32 -20.01 -10.39
N SER A 264 -7.07 -20.17 -9.30
CA SER A 264 -8.50 -19.85 -9.30
C SER A 264 -9.06 -19.59 -7.91
N ILE A 265 -10.15 -18.83 -7.88
CA ILE A 265 -11.02 -18.58 -6.73
C ILE A 265 -12.40 -19.15 -7.07
N GLN A 266 -12.99 -19.93 -6.16
CA GLN A 266 -14.21 -20.68 -6.42
C GLN A 266 -15.26 -20.51 -5.31
N SER A 267 -16.52 -20.40 -5.72
CA SER A 267 -17.71 -20.49 -4.88
C SER A 267 -18.80 -21.26 -5.64
N LYS A 268 -19.91 -21.61 -4.97
CA LYS A 268 -21.12 -22.19 -5.56
C LYS A 268 -21.75 -21.28 -6.61
N LYS A 269 -21.43 -19.97 -6.57
CA LYS A 269 -21.91 -18.96 -7.52
C LYS A 269 -21.03 -18.83 -8.76
N GLY A 270 -19.85 -19.46 -8.80
CA GLY A 270 -19.00 -19.51 -9.99
C GLY A 270 -17.52 -19.56 -9.66
N GLN A 271 -16.69 -19.12 -10.61
CA GLN A 271 -15.23 -19.19 -10.50
C GLN A 271 -14.55 -17.99 -11.18
N VAL A 272 -13.45 -17.53 -10.59
CA VAL A 272 -12.47 -16.64 -11.23
C VAL A 272 -11.23 -17.47 -11.55
N ILE A 273 -10.83 -17.51 -12.82
CA ILE A 273 -9.63 -18.22 -13.31
C ILE A 273 -8.57 -17.20 -13.69
N PHE A 274 -7.36 -17.34 -13.17
CA PHE A 274 -6.23 -16.46 -13.50
C PHE A 274 -5.35 -17.08 -14.58
N SER A 275 -4.98 -16.28 -15.58
CA SER A 275 -4.03 -16.64 -16.62
C SER A 275 -2.69 -15.99 -16.31
N GLN A 276 -1.64 -16.79 -16.17
CA GLN A 276 -0.29 -16.31 -15.86
C GLN A 276 0.73 -16.94 -16.81
N THR A 277 1.81 -16.21 -17.09
CA THR A 277 2.99 -16.71 -17.81
C THR A 277 4.20 -16.68 -16.91
N TYR A 278 5.11 -17.63 -17.11
CA TYR A 278 6.38 -17.69 -16.39
C TYR A 278 7.54 -17.44 -17.36
N ASP A 279 8.46 -16.57 -16.96
CA ASP A 279 9.70 -16.31 -17.69
C ASP A 279 10.91 -16.55 -16.78
N GLU A 280 11.68 -17.60 -17.08
CA GLU A 280 12.88 -17.96 -16.33
C GLU A 280 13.98 -16.90 -16.42
N ALA A 281 14.03 -16.12 -17.51
CA ALA A 281 15.03 -15.06 -17.66
C ALA A 281 14.85 -13.94 -16.64
N LEU A 282 13.64 -13.78 -16.09
CA LEU A 282 13.31 -12.74 -15.11
C LEU A 282 13.66 -13.11 -13.67
N GLU A 283 14.00 -14.38 -13.36
CA GLU A 283 14.39 -14.80 -12.00
C GLU A 283 15.60 -14.04 -11.44
N LYS A 284 16.45 -13.51 -12.32
CA LYS A 284 17.63 -12.73 -11.94
C LYS A 284 17.42 -11.22 -12.14
N SER A 285 16.17 -10.81 -12.36
CA SER A 285 15.78 -9.43 -12.57
C SER A 285 15.00 -8.91 -11.37
N VAL A 286 14.66 -7.63 -11.43
CA VAL A 286 13.82 -6.96 -10.43
C VAL A 286 12.33 -7.33 -10.55
N ASN A 287 11.97 -8.07 -11.61
CA ASN A 287 10.61 -8.45 -11.93
C ASN A 287 10.24 -9.80 -11.33
N ASP A 288 8.99 -9.93 -10.91
CA ASP A 288 8.40 -11.23 -10.67
C ASP A 288 8.50 -12.09 -11.96
N PRO A 289 9.05 -13.31 -11.86
CA PRO A 289 9.10 -14.25 -12.99
C PRO A 289 7.73 -14.61 -13.53
N TYR A 290 6.68 -14.47 -12.70
CA TYR A 290 5.31 -14.61 -13.14
C TYR A 290 4.76 -13.27 -13.64
N SER A 291 3.94 -13.34 -14.69
CA SER A 291 3.15 -12.22 -15.18
C SER A 291 1.68 -12.61 -15.19
N LEU A 292 0.84 -11.80 -14.56
CA LEU A 292 -0.61 -11.91 -14.74
C LEU A 292 -0.99 -11.39 -16.13
N GLN A 293 -1.63 -12.25 -16.93
CA GLN A 293 -2.09 -11.92 -18.29
C GLN A 293 -3.59 -11.59 -18.32
N GLY A 294 -4.36 -12.15 -17.38
CA GLY A 294 -5.81 -12.08 -17.44
C GLY A 294 -6.52 -12.74 -16.28
N MET A 295 -7.81 -12.45 -16.16
CA MET A 295 -8.74 -13.25 -15.37
C MET A 295 -10.04 -13.48 -16.13
N THR A 296 -10.61 -14.67 -15.98
CA THR A 296 -11.86 -15.08 -16.62
C THR A 296 -12.89 -15.42 -15.55
N ILE A 297 -14.07 -14.80 -15.62
CA ILE A 297 -15.16 -15.01 -14.69
C ILE A 297 -16.12 -16.00 -15.32
N LYS A 298 -16.42 -17.08 -14.61
CA LYS A 298 -17.31 -18.14 -15.06
C LYS A 298 -18.48 -18.33 -14.10
N ASN A 299 -19.66 -18.58 -14.65
CA ASN A 299 -20.84 -18.98 -13.88
C ASN A 299 -20.70 -20.46 -13.42
N PRO A 300 -21.65 -20.99 -12.63
CA PRO A 300 -21.61 -22.39 -12.17
C PRO A 300 -21.71 -23.42 -13.30
N ALA A 301 -22.28 -23.06 -14.45
CA ALA A 301 -22.31 -23.88 -15.67
C ALA A 301 -20.93 -23.97 -16.38
N GLY A 302 -19.93 -23.20 -15.94
CA GLY A 302 -18.59 -23.14 -16.54
C GLY A 302 -18.49 -22.23 -17.77
N GLU A 303 -19.56 -21.49 -18.07
CA GLU A 303 -19.64 -20.52 -19.16
C GLU A 303 -18.98 -19.21 -18.74
N THR A 304 -18.25 -18.58 -19.67
CA THR A 304 -17.65 -17.27 -19.43
C THR A 304 -18.73 -16.19 -19.37
N VAL A 305 -18.73 -15.41 -18.28
CA VAL A 305 -19.59 -14.22 -18.14
C VAL A 305 -18.88 -13.01 -18.78
N TYR A 306 -17.62 -12.78 -18.39
CA TYR A 306 -16.71 -11.80 -18.97
C TYR A 306 -15.27 -12.13 -18.58
N SER A 307 -14.30 -11.41 -19.14
CA SER A 307 -12.88 -11.54 -18.79
C SER A 307 -12.17 -10.19 -18.76
N TYR A 308 -11.02 -10.15 -18.10
CA TYR A 308 -10.07 -9.04 -18.12
C TYR A 308 -8.75 -9.50 -18.73
N VAL A 309 -8.14 -8.64 -19.53
CA VAL A 309 -6.77 -8.79 -20.06
C VAL A 309 -5.89 -7.71 -19.44
N PHE A 310 -4.71 -8.10 -18.95
CA PHE A 310 -3.69 -7.21 -18.38
C PHE A 310 -2.55 -7.10 -19.39
N GLY A 311 -2.53 -6.01 -20.15
CA GLY A 311 -1.49 -5.76 -21.13
C GLY A 311 -0.26 -5.18 -20.47
N SER A 312 0.83 -5.95 -20.36
CA SER A 312 2.11 -5.47 -19.84
C SER A 312 3.24 -5.58 -20.86
N SER A 313 4.31 -4.82 -20.65
CA SER A 313 5.56 -4.90 -21.41
C SER A 313 6.75 -4.90 -20.45
N VAL A 314 7.86 -5.51 -20.86
CA VAL A 314 9.09 -5.58 -20.06
C VAL A 314 10.22 -4.91 -20.83
N ASN A 315 10.75 -3.82 -20.27
CA ASN A 315 11.98 -3.17 -20.72
C ASN A 315 12.76 -2.71 -19.48
N GLY A 316 13.65 -3.58 -18.99
CA GLY A 316 14.21 -3.48 -17.63
C GLY A 316 13.18 -3.88 -16.58
N SER A 317 12.15 -3.06 -16.39
CA SER A 317 11.04 -3.28 -15.44
C SER A 317 9.72 -3.48 -16.18
N ARG A 318 8.85 -4.35 -15.65
CA ARG A 318 7.50 -4.62 -16.15
C ARG A 318 6.62 -3.39 -15.93
N THR A 319 5.93 -2.98 -16.98
CA THR A 319 4.99 -1.84 -16.95
C THR A 319 3.59 -2.34 -17.35
N LEU A 320 2.58 -2.03 -16.53
CA LEU A 320 1.17 -2.29 -16.87
C LEU A 320 0.70 -1.20 -17.84
N ASN A 321 0.43 -1.55 -19.09
CA ASN A 321 0.03 -0.59 -20.12
C ASN A 321 -1.49 -0.40 -20.18
N TYR A 322 -2.28 -1.46 -19.99
CA TYR A 322 -3.74 -1.36 -19.98
C TYR A 322 -4.40 -2.53 -19.26
N ILE A 323 -5.64 -2.30 -18.83
CA ILE A 323 -6.62 -3.35 -18.53
C ILE A 323 -7.76 -3.28 -19.54
N GLU A 324 -8.19 -4.43 -20.04
CA GLU A 324 -9.26 -4.53 -21.03
C GLU A 324 -10.31 -5.52 -20.58
N LYS A 325 -11.55 -5.07 -20.41
CA LYS A 325 -12.71 -5.92 -20.14
C LYS A 325 -13.29 -6.42 -21.46
N LYS A 326 -13.51 -7.73 -21.54
CA LYS A 326 -14.10 -8.42 -22.69
C LYS A 326 -15.39 -9.13 -22.29
N ASP A 327 -16.36 -9.16 -23.19
CA ASP A 327 -17.61 -9.90 -22.99
C ASP A 327 -17.39 -11.41 -23.08
N LYS A 328 -18.48 -12.17 -22.91
CA LYS A 328 -18.49 -13.64 -23.04
C LYS A 328 -17.97 -14.16 -24.39
N ASN A 329 -18.00 -13.34 -25.44
CA ASN A 329 -17.54 -13.66 -26.79
C ASN A 329 -16.11 -13.15 -27.06
N ALA A 330 -15.37 -12.75 -26.02
CA ALA A 330 -14.04 -12.16 -26.10
C ALA A 330 -13.97 -10.83 -26.89
N THR A 331 -15.11 -10.15 -27.08
CA THR A 331 -15.16 -8.82 -27.69
C THR A 331 -14.86 -7.76 -26.65
N LYS A 332 -13.99 -6.81 -26.97
CA LYS A 332 -13.64 -5.68 -26.11
C LYS A 332 -14.88 -4.84 -25.79
N ILE A 333 -15.12 -4.60 -24.50
CA ILE A 333 -16.18 -3.72 -24.00
C ILE A 333 -15.59 -2.40 -23.50
N GLU A 334 -14.59 -2.48 -22.63
CA GLU A 334 -14.00 -1.34 -21.93
C GLU A 334 -12.48 -1.52 -21.83
N ARG A 335 -11.74 -0.41 -21.88
CA ARG A 335 -10.29 -0.43 -21.72
C ARG A 335 -9.83 0.79 -20.92
N THR A 336 -8.96 0.57 -19.96
CA THR A 336 -8.26 1.64 -19.24
C THR A 336 -6.78 1.55 -19.57
N ASP A 337 -6.20 2.63 -20.09
CA ASP A 337 -4.77 2.71 -20.42
C ASP A 337 -4.00 3.47 -19.33
N PHE A 338 -2.75 3.06 -19.11
CA PHE A 338 -1.83 3.64 -18.16
C PHE A 338 -0.59 4.12 -18.90
N VAL A 339 -0.27 5.40 -18.76
CA VAL A 339 0.86 6.05 -19.45
C VAL A 339 1.87 6.52 -18.40
N TYR A 340 3.14 6.31 -18.69
CA TYR A 340 4.24 6.56 -17.75
C TYR A 340 5.25 7.54 -18.31
N SER A 341 5.85 8.33 -17.43
CA SER A 341 6.96 9.22 -17.75
C SER A 341 8.01 9.13 -16.65
N SER A 342 9.29 9.00 -17.05
CA SER A 342 10.39 8.74 -16.11
C SER A 342 10.09 7.61 -15.13
N SER A 343 9.42 6.57 -15.64
CA SER A 343 9.03 5.36 -14.90
C SER A 343 8.05 5.55 -13.74
N LYS A 344 7.27 6.64 -13.73
CA LYS A 344 6.11 6.81 -12.84
C LYS A 344 4.83 6.97 -13.64
N LEU A 345 3.71 6.55 -13.06
CA LEU A 345 2.40 6.71 -13.68
C LEU A 345 2.09 8.20 -13.88
N GLU A 346 2.02 8.61 -15.13
CA GLU A 346 1.74 9.99 -15.54
C GLU A 346 0.25 10.16 -15.87
N LYS A 347 -0.38 9.22 -16.58
CA LYS A 347 -1.78 9.34 -16.99
C LYS A 347 -2.55 8.03 -16.85
N ILE A 348 -3.82 8.15 -16.49
CA ILE A 348 -4.83 7.10 -16.65
C ILE A 348 -5.84 7.59 -17.67
N ILE A 349 -6.07 6.81 -18.73
CA ILE A 349 -7.07 7.06 -19.76
C ILE A 349 -8.20 6.05 -19.55
N PHE A 350 -9.38 6.52 -19.19
CA PHE A 350 -10.55 5.68 -18.90
C PHE A 350 -11.27 5.24 -20.18
N PRO A 351 -12.17 4.25 -20.13
CA PRO A 351 -12.82 3.66 -21.32
C PRO A 351 -13.52 4.66 -22.26
N GLN A 352 -13.99 5.80 -21.73
CA GLN A 352 -14.65 6.85 -22.52
C GLN A 352 -13.69 7.95 -23.00
N GLY A 353 -12.38 7.79 -22.82
CA GLY A 353 -11.34 8.73 -23.26
C GLY A 353 -10.98 9.83 -22.27
N ALA A 354 -11.70 9.95 -21.15
CA ALA A 354 -11.35 10.88 -20.07
C ALA A 354 -9.95 10.57 -19.51
N VAL A 355 -9.18 11.61 -19.18
CA VAL A 355 -7.79 11.46 -18.74
C VAL A 355 -7.59 12.09 -17.37
N THR A 356 -6.99 11.34 -16.45
CA THR A 356 -6.40 11.88 -15.22
C THR A 356 -4.88 11.87 -15.36
N GLN A 357 -4.25 13.04 -15.26
CA GLN A 357 -2.80 13.20 -15.34
C GLN A 357 -2.22 13.62 -13.99
N TYR A 358 -1.15 12.94 -13.56
CA TYR A 358 -0.41 13.17 -12.33
C TYR A 358 0.93 13.84 -12.65
N GLU A 359 1.18 14.98 -12.04
CA GLU A 359 2.45 15.70 -12.15
C GLU A 359 3.18 15.65 -10.82
N TYR A 360 4.45 15.24 -10.83
CA TYR A 360 5.28 15.11 -9.62
C TYR A 360 6.46 16.08 -9.65
N GLU A 361 6.85 16.56 -8.48
CA GLU A 361 8.05 17.37 -8.26
C GLU A 361 8.99 16.72 -7.23
N GLN A 362 10.19 17.27 -7.08
CA GLN A 362 11.14 16.83 -6.05
C GLN A 362 10.58 17.19 -4.65
N GLY A 363 10.63 16.23 -3.71
CA GLY A 363 10.27 16.48 -2.32
C GLY A 363 11.28 17.36 -1.59
N GLU A 364 10.86 17.90 -0.45
CA GLU A 364 11.68 18.78 0.39
C GLU A 364 11.52 18.42 1.87
N LEU A 365 12.63 18.37 2.60
CA LEU A 365 12.66 18.27 4.07
C LEU A 365 12.93 19.65 4.68
N PHE A 366 12.35 19.93 5.83
CA PHE A 366 12.66 21.12 6.61
C PHE A 366 14.12 21.06 7.07
N PHE A 367 14.86 22.12 6.80
CA PHE A 367 16.19 22.34 7.32
C PHE A 367 16.38 23.83 7.53
N ASN A 368 16.72 24.26 8.74
CA ASN A 368 16.89 25.68 9.06
C ASN A 368 18.25 26.19 8.56
N TYR A 369 18.30 26.62 7.30
CA TYR A 369 19.50 27.21 6.70
C TYR A 369 19.85 28.60 7.25
N ASN A 370 18.94 29.22 7.99
CA ASN A 370 19.15 30.50 8.63
C ASN A 370 19.59 30.34 10.10
N ASP A 371 19.84 29.11 10.57
CA ASP A 371 20.42 28.85 11.88
C ASP A 371 21.84 29.42 11.98
N SER A 372 22.11 30.19 13.03
CA SER A 372 23.38 30.90 13.19
C SER A 372 24.56 29.96 13.42
N ALA A 373 24.36 28.84 14.12
CA ALA A 373 25.42 27.85 14.35
C ALA A 373 25.75 27.10 13.05
N TYR A 374 24.73 26.76 12.25
CA TYR A 374 24.92 26.17 10.94
C TYR A 374 25.70 27.09 10.00
N LEU A 375 25.30 28.37 9.88
CA LEU A 375 25.99 29.34 9.03
C LEU A 375 27.45 29.56 9.45
N ALA A 376 27.72 29.64 10.75
CA ALA A 376 29.09 29.73 11.25
C ALA A 376 29.93 28.48 10.91
N SER A 377 29.32 27.29 10.96
CA SER A 377 30.00 26.03 10.64
C SER A 377 30.40 25.91 9.15
N ILE A 378 29.57 26.41 8.24
CA ILE A 378 29.85 26.35 6.80
C ILE A 378 30.82 27.46 6.36
N GLU A 379 30.80 28.63 7.02
CA GLU A 379 31.79 29.69 6.78
C GLU A 379 33.21 29.29 7.16
N SER A 380 33.36 28.42 8.15
CA SER A 380 34.65 28.01 8.72
C SER A 380 35.14 26.65 8.24
N SER A 381 34.48 26.05 7.24
CA SER A 381 34.83 24.72 6.72
C SER A 381 35.05 24.70 5.20
N LEU A 382 35.54 23.57 4.68
CA LEU A 382 35.61 23.33 3.23
C LEU A 382 34.28 22.88 2.64
N THR A 383 33.24 22.73 3.46
CA THR A 383 31.92 22.26 3.03
C THR A 383 31.25 23.28 2.13
N PHE A 384 30.82 22.84 0.95
CA PHE A 384 30.03 23.63 0.01
C PHE A 384 28.57 23.19 0.05
N ASN A 385 27.65 24.13 0.22
CA ASN A 385 26.22 23.84 0.12
C ASN A 385 25.59 24.59 -1.06
N PRO A 386 25.19 23.90 -2.15
CA PRO A 386 24.63 24.54 -3.34
C PRO A 386 23.27 25.23 -3.12
N GLU A 387 22.54 24.88 -2.05
CA GLU A 387 21.24 25.49 -1.74
C GLU A 387 21.39 26.94 -1.26
N ILE A 388 22.48 27.26 -0.55
CA ILE A 388 22.71 28.61 0.01
C ILE A 388 23.99 29.27 -0.48
N GLN A 389 24.86 28.55 -1.16
CA GLN A 389 26.09 29.07 -1.75
C GLN A 389 26.13 28.88 -3.27
N TYR A 390 26.94 29.71 -3.92
CA TYR A 390 27.31 29.56 -5.32
C TYR A 390 28.79 29.89 -5.49
N GLU A 391 29.38 29.39 -6.57
CA GLU A 391 30.76 29.64 -6.91
C GLU A 391 30.86 30.75 -7.97
N GLN A 392 31.75 31.72 -7.75
CA GLN A 392 31.99 32.82 -8.69
C GLN A 392 33.50 32.95 -8.96
N ALA A 393 33.89 32.91 -10.24
CA ALA A 393 35.25 33.27 -10.62
C ALA A 393 35.50 34.74 -10.29
N ILE A 394 36.47 35.00 -9.43
CA ILE A 394 36.87 36.36 -9.04
C ILE A 394 38.07 36.85 -9.87
N MET A 395 38.83 35.93 -10.46
CA MET A 395 39.91 36.24 -11.38
C MET A 395 40.24 35.04 -12.28
N THR A 396 40.67 35.33 -13.50
CA THR A 396 41.25 34.37 -14.44
C THR A 396 42.43 35.01 -15.12
N ASN A 397 43.62 34.44 -14.96
CA ASN A 397 44.86 34.98 -15.50
C ASN A 397 45.60 33.93 -16.33
N GLN A 398 46.38 34.39 -17.32
CA GLN A 398 47.20 33.53 -18.17
C GLN A 398 48.47 33.10 -17.43
N VAL A 399 48.87 31.84 -17.61
CA VAL A 399 50.10 31.29 -17.05
C VAL A 399 50.86 30.51 -18.12
N ASN A 400 52.18 30.69 -18.13
CA ASN A 400 53.10 30.06 -19.06
C ASN A 400 54.29 29.48 -18.29
N THR A 401 54.57 28.19 -18.49
CA THR A 401 55.64 27.45 -17.80
C THR A 401 56.93 27.35 -18.59
N SER A 402 56.98 27.88 -19.82
CA SER A 402 58.20 27.94 -20.64
C SER A 402 59.27 28.89 -20.06
N THR A 403 58.94 29.62 -19.00
CA THR A 403 59.85 30.45 -18.20
C THR A 403 59.53 30.25 -16.71
N ALA A 404 60.53 30.31 -15.83
CA ALA A 404 60.32 30.28 -14.38
C ALA A 404 59.67 31.59 -13.90
N ALA A 405 58.38 31.76 -14.17
CA ALA A 405 57.63 32.97 -13.86
C ALA A 405 56.86 32.83 -12.54
N SER A 406 56.94 33.85 -11.70
CA SER A 406 56.05 34.01 -10.54
C SER A 406 55.07 35.14 -10.84
N GLN A 407 53.80 34.93 -10.52
CA GLN A 407 52.76 35.94 -10.69
C GLN A 407 52.08 36.21 -9.36
N ASP A 408 52.12 37.46 -8.93
CA ASP A 408 51.39 37.91 -7.76
C ASP A 408 49.96 38.26 -8.13
N PHE A 409 49.04 37.94 -7.22
CA PHE A 409 47.65 38.30 -7.32
C PHE A 409 47.05 38.54 -5.93
N THR A 410 45.99 39.34 -5.89
CA THR A 410 45.30 39.66 -4.63
C THR A 410 43.93 39.01 -4.62
N ILE A 411 43.66 38.22 -3.58
CA ILE A 411 42.33 37.73 -3.26
C ILE A 411 41.62 38.81 -2.41
N PRO A 412 40.54 39.45 -2.89
CA PRO A 412 39.80 40.46 -2.15
C PRO A 412 39.03 39.87 -0.96
N GLY A 413 38.93 40.63 0.13
CA GLY A 413 38.12 40.27 1.30
C GLY A 413 38.75 40.68 2.63
N ASP A 414 38.07 40.35 3.72
CA ASP A 414 38.55 40.55 5.09
C ASP A 414 39.74 39.63 5.38
N ALA A 415 40.93 40.20 5.55
CA ALA A 415 42.16 39.45 5.79
C ALA A 415 42.18 38.73 7.16
N SER A 416 41.25 39.04 8.07
CA SER A 416 41.15 38.42 9.39
C SER A 416 40.32 37.12 9.40
N LYS A 417 39.60 36.81 8.30
CA LYS A 417 38.71 35.65 8.21
C LYS A 417 39.10 34.73 7.08
N LYS A 418 39.18 33.42 7.35
CA LYS A 418 39.36 32.42 6.27
C LYS A 418 38.07 32.30 5.45
N LYS A 419 38.23 32.05 4.16
CA LYS A 419 37.13 31.72 3.24
C LYS A 419 37.51 30.52 2.37
N ARG A 420 36.50 29.81 1.89
CA ARG A 420 36.66 28.73 0.92
C ARG A 420 36.89 29.32 -0.49
N PHE A 421 38.00 28.93 -1.10
CA PHE A 421 38.33 29.23 -2.49
C PHE A 421 38.62 27.96 -3.26
N VAL A 422 38.23 27.91 -4.53
CA VAL A 422 38.62 26.86 -5.47
C VAL A 422 39.61 27.44 -6.46
N PHE A 423 40.83 26.92 -6.45
CA PHE A 423 41.86 27.22 -7.42
C PHE A 423 41.78 26.22 -8.56
N LYS A 424 41.54 26.68 -9.79
CA LYS A 424 41.53 25.83 -10.99
C LYS A 424 42.68 26.20 -11.91
N LEU A 425 43.48 25.22 -12.31
CA LEU A 425 44.54 25.31 -13.30
C LEU A 425 44.13 24.55 -14.57
N ASN A 426 43.91 25.27 -15.67
CA ASN A 426 43.62 24.69 -16.97
C ASN A 426 44.77 24.99 -17.92
N ILE A 427 45.61 23.99 -18.17
CA ILE A 427 46.87 24.17 -18.90
C ILE A 427 47.00 23.10 -19.97
N ALA A 428 47.25 23.53 -21.21
CA ALA A 428 47.58 22.66 -22.32
C ALA A 428 49.06 22.30 -22.26
N LYS A 429 49.37 21.02 -22.08
CA LYS A 429 50.74 20.52 -21.96
C LYS A 429 51.37 20.35 -23.34
N ASN A 430 52.60 20.83 -23.47
CA ASN A 430 53.47 20.67 -24.62
C ASN A 430 54.76 19.98 -24.18
N TYR A 431 55.02 18.78 -24.70
CA TYR A 431 56.30 18.10 -24.50
C TYR A 431 57.30 18.56 -25.56
N SER A 432 58.50 18.96 -25.15
CA SER A 432 59.61 19.25 -26.05
C SER A 432 60.71 18.21 -25.85
N GLY A 433 61.02 17.49 -26.94
CA GLY A 433 62.15 16.56 -27.02
C GLY A 433 61.80 15.26 -27.75
N ASN A 434 62.66 14.84 -28.68
CA ASN A 434 62.65 13.48 -29.21
C ASN A 434 62.88 12.52 -28.04
N ASP A 435 61.93 11.61 -27.80
CA ASP A 435 62.09 10.55 -26.82
C ASP A 435 63.34 9.72 -27.16
N LEU A 436 64.36 9.74 -26.29
CA LEU A 436 65.35 8.67 -26.28
C LEU A 436 64.66 7.37 -25.82
N PRO A 437 64.98 6.21 -26.42
CA PRO A 437 64.36 4.94 -26.05
C PRO A 437 64.75 4.59 -24.61
N SER A 438 63.76 4.26 -23.79
CA SER A 438 63.99 3.74 -22.43
C SER A 438 64.58 2.33 -22.48
N LEU A 439 65.52 2.03 -21.60
CA LEU A 439 65.99 0.66 -21.34
C LEU A 439 64.81 -0.25 -20.96
N PRO A 440 64.70 -1.46 -21.54
CA PRO A 440 63.62 -2.39 -21.22
C PRO A 440 63.62 -2.73 -19.72
N GLY A 441 62.50 -2.47 -19.04
CA GLY A 441 62.30 -2.77 -17.62
C GLY A 441 62.35 -1.59 -16.64
N THR A 442 62.63 -0.35 -17.10
CA THR A 442 62.57 0.84 -16.23
C THR A 442 61.34 1.71 -16.55
N PRO A 443 60.47 2.03 -15.58
CA PRO A 443 59.41 3.02 -15.77
C PRO A 443 60.03 4.40 -16.04
N LYS A 444 59.63 5.08 -17.14
CA LYS A 444 60.01 6.49 -17.35
C LYS A 444 59.48 7.34 -16.18
N PRO A 445 60.27 8.27 -15.60
CA PRO A 445 59.76 9.21 -14.62
C PRO A 445 58.63 10.05 -15.25
N PRO A 446 57.48 10.22 -14.60
CA PRO A 446 56.41 11.06 -15.13
C PRO A 446 56.89 12.52 -15.18
N LYS A 447 56.95 13.10 -16.39
CA LYS A 447 57.26 14.52 -16.59
C LYS A 447 56.04 15.36 -16.25
N ASN A 448 56.13 16.13 -15.19
CA ASN A 448 54.99 16.78 -14.54
C ASN A 448 55.16 18.29 -14.52
N LEU A 449 54.12 19.05 -14.90
CA LEU A 449 54.07 20.49 -14.61
C LEU A 449 53.93 20.68 -13.09
N LYS A 450 54.68 21.63 -12.52
CA LYS A 450 54.66 21.94 -11.09
C LYS A 450 54.38 23.43 -10.85
N PHE A 451 53.34 23.72 -10.08
CA PHE A 451 53.04 25.06 -9.59
C PHE A 451 53.05 25.09 -8.07
N ILE A 452 53.57 26.18 -7.51
CA ILE A 452 53.61 26.39 -6.06
C ILE A 452 52.79 27.64 -5.76
N LEU A 453 51.70 27.48 -5.01
CA LEU A 453 50.92 28.59 -4.47
C LEU A 453 51.54 29.01 -3.13
N LYS A 454 51.89 30.30 -2.99
CA LYS A 454 52.53 30.86 -1.80
C LYS A 454 51.77 32.06 -1.25
N LYS A 455 51.89 32.30 0.06
CA LYS A 455 51.54 33.55 0.74
C LYS A 455 52.78 34.07 1.47
N GLY A 456 53.41 35.12 0.96
CA GLY A 456 54.73 35.52 1.43
C GLY A 456 55.77 34.40 1.21
N SER A 457 56.47 33.98 2.27
CA SER A 457 57.42 32.85 2.22
C SER A 457 56.78 31.48 2.43
N GLU A 458 55.52 31.42 2.87
CA GLU A 458 54.81 30.17 3.18
C GLU A 458 54.30 29.48 1.92
N GLN A 459 54.59 28.18 1.78
CA GLN A 459 54.02 27.34 0.73
C GLN A 459 52.64 26.84 1.16
N ILE A 460 51.59 27.25 0.44
CA ILE A 460 50.21 26.92 0.74
C ILE A 460 49.81 25.58 0.10
N PHE A 461 50.14 25.39 -1.17
CA PHE A 461 49.85 24.17 -1.90
C PHE A 461 50.77 23.99 -3.09
N VAL A 462 51.00 22.73 -3.48
CA VAL A 462 51.77 22.37 -4.69
C VAL A 462 50.87 21.58 -5.62
N PHE A 463 50.71 22.07 -6.83
CA PHE A 463 50.00 21.40 -7.91
C PHE A 463 51.00 20.54 -8.69
N THR A 464 50.71 19.25 -8.84
CA THR A 464 51.54 18.28 -9.55
C THR A 464 50.68 17.40 -10.47
N ASN A 465 50.67 17.78 -11.76
CA ASN A 465 50.23 17.06 -12.96
C ASN A 465 48.84 16.37 -13.05
N TYR A 466 47.86 16.99 -13.75
CA TYR A 466 46.92 16.49 -14.80
C TYR A 466 46.33 17.71 -15.56
N ASN A 467 45.76 17.53 -16.76
CA ASN A 467 45.03 18.63 -17.42
C ASN A 467 43.78 18.95 -16.59
N ASN A 468 43.51 20.23 -16.29
CA ASN A 468 42.39 20.67 -15.44
C ASN A 468 42.50 20.24 -13.97
N GLU A 469 43.49 20.76 -13.25
CA GLU A 469 43.57 20.56 -11.79
C GLU A 469 42.71 21.57 -11.05
N SER A 470 42.04 21.12 -9.98
CA SER A 470 41.33 21.99 -9.05
C SER A 470 41.67 21.67 -7.60
N LYS A 471 41.91 22.67 -6.77
CA LYS A 471 42.12 22.51 -5.33
C LYS A 471 41.23 23.45 -4.54
N GLU A 472 40.49 22.86 -3.60
CA GLU A 472 39.72 23.60 -2.61
C GLU A 472 40.61 23.94 -1.42
N LEU A 473 40.59 25.20 -0.99
CA LEU A 473 41.43 25.75 0.06
C LEU A 473 40.61 26.63 0.99
N LEU A 474 40.85 26.51 2.30
CA LEU A 474 40.31 27.39 3.31
C LEU A 474 41.41 28.35 3.77
N ILE A 475 41.43 29.55 3.19
CA ILE A 475 42.56 30.49 3.30
C ILE A 475 42.09 31.92 3.55
N TYR A 476 42.97 32.76 4.09
CA TYR A 476 42.70 34.18 4.33
C TYR A 476 42.86 35.01 3.04
N PRO A 477 41.93 35.92 2.71
CA PRO A 477 42.15 36.94 1.68
C PRO A 477 43.50 37.68 1.84
N GLY A 478 44.00 38.25 0.75
CA GLY A 478 45.30 38.93 0.70
C GLY A 478 46.12 38.60 -0.55
N VAL A 479 47.41 38.95 -0.52
CA VAL A 479 48.33 38.77 -1.65
C VAL A 479 48.92 37.35 -1.67
N TYR A 480 48.86 36.70 -2.81
CA TYR A 480 49.38 35.36 -3.08
C TYR A 480 50.28 35.39 -4.32
N THR A 481 51.21 34.45 -4.37
CA THR A 481 52.10 34.25 -5.52
C THR A 481 51.87 32.86 -6.09
N LEU A 482 51.55 32.77 -7.38
CA LEU A 482 51.60 31.51 -8.12
C LEU A 482 52.95 31.40 -8.83
N GLN A 483 53.79 30.48 -8.39
CA GLN A 483 55.10 30.23 -8.95
C GLN A 483 55.05 29.02 -9.90
N ALA A 484 55.33 29.25 -11.19
CA ALA A 484 55.59 28.18 -12.14
C ALA A 484 57.04 27.68 -11.97
N VAL A 485 57.21 26.37 -11.78
CA VAL A 485 58.55 25.76 -11.73
C VAL A 485 58.93 25.35 -13.16
N TYR A 486 60.00 25.94 -13.68
CA TYR A 486 60.50 25.62 -15.01
C TYR A 486 61.08 24.19 -15.05
N ASP A 487 60.67 23.43 -16.07
CA ASP A 487 61.25 22.14 -16.44
C ASP A 487 61.58 22.18 -17.95
N PRO A 488 62.83 21.94 -18.35
CA PRO A 488 63.22 22.03 -19.76
C PRO A 488 62.60 20.96 -20.68
N TYR A 489 61.94 19.95 -20.10
CA TYR A 489 61.38 18.81 -20.84
C TYR A 489 59.85 18.78 -20.89
N VAL A 490 59.17 19.66 -20.17
CA VAL A 490 57.71 19.82 -20.19
C VAL A 490 57.33 21.28 -20.03
N SER A 491 56.55 21.80 -20.98
CA SER A 491 56.03 23.17 -20.94
C SER A 491 54.51 23.14 -21.12
N GLY A 492 53.87 24.28 -20.94
CA GLY A 492 52.43 24.39 -21.04
C GLY A 492 51.97 25.82 -20.84
N VAL A 493 50.95 26.19 -21.61
CA VAL A 493 50.30 27.50 -21.59
C VAL A 493 48.83 27.29 -21.27
N GLY A 494 48.28 28.17 -20.43
CA GLY A 494 46.88 28.10 -20.07
C GLY A 494 46.49 29.17 -19.07
N THR A 495 45.52 28.87 -18.22
CA THR A 495 44.98 29.81 -17.24
C THR A 495 44.96 29.23 -15.84
N TYR A 496 45.08 30.12 -14.85
CA TYR A 496 44.61 29.83 -13.50
C TYR A 496 43.40 30.71 -13.20
N THR A 497 42.40 30.11 -12.56
CA THR A 497 41.18 30.79 -12.12
C THR A 497 41.04 30.61 -10.62
N VAL A 498 40.79 31.71 -9.90
CA VAL A 498 40.41 31.67 -8.49
C VAL A 498 38.91 31.87 -8.41
N ILE A 499 38.24 30.96 -7.73
CA ILE A 499 36.79 30.93 -7.58
C ILE A 499 36.49 31.12 -6.09
N GLU A 500 35.70 32.14 -5.76
CA GLU A 500 35.19 32.37 -4.41
C GLU A 500 33.85 31.65 -4.23
N THR A 501 33.65 31.02 -3.08
CA THR A 501 32.33 30.58 -2.64
C THR A 501 31.60 31.74 -1.97
N LYS A 502 30.46 32.14 -2.53
CA LYS A 502 29.62 33.21 -2.00
C LYS A 502 28.28 32.68 -1.54
N PHE A 503 27.70 33.33 -0.56
CA PHE A 503 26.32 33.08 -0.15
C PHE A 503 25.33 33.74 -1.11
N ARG A 504 24.20 33.05 -1.32
CA ARG A 504 23.02 33.61 -1.97
C ARG A 504 22.38 34.70 -1.08
N PRO A 505 21.52 35.57 -1.64
CA PRO A 505 20.78 36.54 -0.84
C PRO A 505 19.90 35.87 0.21
N GLN A 506 19.89 36.44 1.43
CA GLN A 506 19.03 36.00 2.54
C GLN A 506 17.62 36.63 2.47
N PRO A 507 16.60 36.01 3.10
CA PRO A 507 16.66 34.75 3.84
C PRO A 507 16.71 33.52 2.92
N TYR A 508 17.44 32.49 3.36
CA TYR A 508 17.46 31.21 2.63
C TYR A 508 16.12 30.48 2.80
N ARG A 509 15.69 29.74 1.77
CA ARG A 509 14.54 28.84 1.91
C ARG A 509 14.92 27.72 2.87
N ASN A 510 14.18 27.51 3.95
CA ASN A 510 14.42 26.43 4.91
C ASN A 510 13.90 25.09 4.37
N ALA A 511 14.50 24.62 3.29
CA ALA A 511 14.11 23.40 2.61
C ALA A 511 15.33 22.71 1.98
N LEU A 512 15.64 21.50 2.41
CA LEU A 512 16.57 20.60 1.77
C LEU A 512 15.84 19.80 0.69
N LYS A 513 16.29 19.87 -0.57
CA LYS A 513 15.77 19.03 -1.66
C LYS A 513 16.20 17.58 -1.45
N ALA A 514 15.38 16.85 -0.72
CA ALA A 514 15.61 15.47 -0.31
C ALA A 514 14.28 14.70 -0.24
N GLY A 515 14.38 13.38 -0.09
CA GLY A 515 13.21 12.51 -0.03
C GLY A 515 12.62 12.20 -1.41
N ARG A 516 11.50 11.47 -1.38
CA ARG A 516 10.82 10.95 -2.57
C ARG A 516 10.10 12.08 -3.32
N ARG A 517 9.85 11.87 -4.62
CA ARG A 517 9.01 12.78 -5.42
C ARG A 517 7.60 12.84 -4.84
N ARG A 518 7.02 14.04 -4.81
CA ARG A 518 5.68 14.32 -4.31
C ARG A 518 4.78 14.85 -5.42
N LEU A 519 3.47 14.72 -5.23
CA LEU A 519 2.45 15.21 -6.13
C LEU A 519 2.47 16.74 -6.16
N LYS A 520 2.58 17.31 -7.36
CA LYS A 520 2.49 18.75 -7.62
C LYS A 520 1.09 19.15 -8.06
N SER A 521 0.51 18.37 -8.99
CA SER A 521 -0.82 18.61 -9.52
C SER A 521 -1.48 17.34 -10.04
N ILE A 522 -2.82 17.33 -10.04
CA ILE A 522 -3.63 16.38 -10.80
C ILE A 522 -4.50 17.17 -11.79
N LYS A 523 -4.44 16.80 -13.06
CA LYS A 523 -5.20 17.42 -14.15
C LYS A 523 -6.22 16.43 -14.71
N TYR A 524 -7.44 16.91 -14.95
CA TYR A 524 -8.53 16.13 -15.51
C TYR A 524 -8.93 16.69 -16.87
N TYR A 525 -8.95 15.83 -17.89
CA TYR A 525 -9.32 16.16 -19.26
C TYR A 525 -10.55 15.36 -19.68
N ALA A 526 -11.39 15.92 -20.55
CA ALA A 526 -12.58 15.22 -21.03
C ALA A 526 -12.24 14.17 -22.11
N GLY A 527 -11.22 14.42 -22.91
CA GLY A 527 -10.71 13.52 -23.93
C GLY A 527 -9.18 13.51 -24.03
N THR A 528 -8.65 12.50 -24.72
CA THR A 528 -7.20 12.28 -24.90
C THR A 528 -6.50 13.34 -25.76
N GLY A 529 -7.24 14.04 -26.62
CA GLY A 529 -6.73 15.11 -27.48
C GLY A 529 -6.79 16.51 -26.85
N ASP A 530 -7.38 16.63 -25.66
CA ASP A 530 -7.56 17.94 -25.01
C ASP A 530 -6.21 18.46 -24.50
N THR A 531 -5.89 19.73 -24.80
CA THR A 531 -4.68 20.40 -24.29
C THR A 531 -4.95 21.25 -23.06
N VAL A 532 -6.22 21.55 -22.78
CA VAL A 532 -6.65 22.35 -21.63
C VAL A 532 -7.43 21.46 -20.66
N PRO A 533 -6.99 21.33 -19.39
CA PRO A 533 -7.72 20.54 -18.41
C PRO A 533 -9.04 21.20 -18.02
N LYS A 534 -10.09 20.38 -17.84
CA LYS A 534 -11.38 20.80 -17.27
C LYS A 534 -11.24 21.20 -15.80
N LYS A 535 -10.30 20.56 -15.11
CA LYS A 535 -10.05 20.71 -13.68
C LYS A 535 -8.57 20.46 -13.41
N THR A 536 -7.96 21.32 -12.59
CA THR A 536 -6.60 21.12 -12.08
C THR A 536 -6.61 21.29 -10.57
N ILE A 537 -6.14 20.27 -9.86
CA ILE A 537 -5.89 20.30 -8.42
C ILE A 537 -4.38 20.51 -8.22
N HIS A 538 -3.99 21.53 -7.47
CA HIS A 538 -2.61 21.84 -7.10
C HIS A 538 -2.34 21.48 -5.65
N TYR A 539 -1.10 21.07 -5.36
CA TYR A 539 -0.64 20.68 -4.03
C TYR A 539 0.61 21.48 -3.67
N GLU A 540 0.58 22.11 -2.49
CA GLU A 540 1.69 22.87 -1.91
C GLU A 540 1.99 22.31 -0.50
N TYR A 541 3.27 22.29 -0.11
CA TYR A 541 3.71 21.61 1.11
C TYR A 541 4.53 22.51 2.06
N ASP A 542 4.45 23.82 1.85
CA ASP A 542 5.15 24.80 2.66
C ASP A 542 4.50 24.90 4.05
N ALA A 543 5.32 25.21 5.05
CA ALA A 543 4.85 25.44 6.41
C ALA A 543 3.89 26.64 6.45
N PHE A 544 2.77 26.51 7.16
CA PHE A 544 1.78 27.59 7.23
C PHE A 544 2.14 28.68 8.24
N ASP A 545 3.01 28.37 9.19
CA ASP A 545 3.46 29.22 10.29
C ASP A 545 4.90 29.71 10.10
N MET A 546 5.66 29.15 9.16
CA MET A 546 7.03 29.56 8.85
C MET A 546 7.16 30.03 7.40
N SER A 547 7.56 31.29 7.22
CA SER A 547 7.81 31.84 5.88
C SER A 547 8.94 31.08 5.17
N ASN A 548 8.78 30.88 3.86
CA ASN A 548 9.80 30.31 2.96
C ASN A 548 10.43 29.00 3.50
N SER A 549 9.61 28.10 4.03
CA SER A 549 10.04 26.88 4.72
C SER A 549 9.22 25.67 4.28
N SER A 550 9.87 24.52 4.06
CA SER A 550 9.15 23.25 3.84
C SER A 550 8.49 22.78 5.14
N SER A 551 7.36 22.08 5.05
CA SER A 551 6.74 21.40 6.21
C SER A 551 7.12 19.91 6.34
N GLY A 552 8.03 19.41 5.48
CA GLY A 552 8.38 17.99 5.40
C GLY A 552 9.39 17.55 6.45
N TYR A 553 9.15 16.41 7.09
CA TYR A 553 10.09 15.78 8.04
C TYR A 553 10.32 14.32 7.66
N GLY A 554 11.57 13.85 7.82
CA GLY A 554 11.97 12.49 7.46
C GLY A 554 11.71 11.51 8.61
N PHE A 555 11.11 10.37 8.27
CA PHE A 555 10.83 9.28 9.20
C PHE A 555 11.30 7.95 8.59
N VAL A 556 11.63 6.99 9.45
CA VAL A 556 12.01 5.63 9.06
C VAL A 556 10.82 4.69 9.23
N ASN A 557 10.75 3.60 8.48
CA ASN A 557 9.80 2.52 8.76
C ASN A 557 10.42 1.49 9.71
N GLU A 558 9.62 0.53 10.21
CA GLU A 558 10.10 -0.52 11.13
C GLU A 558 11.09 -1.52 10.47
N GLU A 559 11.51 -1.30 9.22
CA GLU A 559 12.42 -2.19 8.49
C GLU A 559 13.89 -1.74 8.54
N GLY A 560 14.18 -0.51 8.98
CA GLY A 560 15.54 0.05 9.06
C GLY A 560 15.81 1.30 8.23
N ALA A 561 17.05 1.80 8.31
CA ALA A 561 17.45 3.13 7.80
C ALA A 561 17.35 3.32 6.27
N SER A 562 17.25 2.26 5.48
CA SER A 562 17.18 2.33 4.00
C SER A 562 15.83 2.82 3.46
N ASN A 563 14.74 2.68 4.23
CA ASN A 563 13.37 2.94 3.77
C ASN A 563 12.73 4.14 4.48
N SER A 564 13.38 5.30 4.39
CA SER A 564 12.81 6.55 4.90
C SER A 564 11.71 7.13 3.99
N TYR A 565 10.75 7.82 4.60
CA TYR A 565 9.67 8.54 3.94
C TYR A 565 9.49 9.93 4.54
N THR A 566 8.83 10.81 3.81
CA THR A 566 8.59 12.20 4.22
C THR A 566 7.14 12.37 4.66
N LEU A 567 6.93 12.93 5.85
CA LEU A 567 5.62 13.40 6.30
C LEU A 567 5.60 14.93 6.30
N TYR A 568 4.70 15.51 5.49
CA TYR A 568 4.46 16.95 5.46
C TYR A 568 3.47 17.36 6.55
N ARG A 569 3.85 18.27 7.45
CA ARG A 569 2.94 18.78 8.49
C ARG A 569 1.85 19.66 7.89
N ASN A 570 2.10 20.30 6.75
CA ASN A 570 1.15 21.19 6.09
C ASN A 570 1.00 20.82 4.61
N VAL A 571 -0.25 20.73 4.16
CA VAL A 571 -0.57 20.52 2.74
C VAL A 571 -1.69 21.47 2.36
N LYS A 572 -1.47 22.33 1.38
CA LYS A 572 -2.51 23.17 0.79
C LYS A 572 -2.91 22.58 -0.55
N VAL A 573 -4.21 22.38 -0.74
CA VAL A 573 -4.80 21.82 -1.95
C VAL A 573 -5.75 22.85 -2.55
N SER A 574 -5.50 23.28 -3.79
CA SER A 574 -6.33 24.30 -4.46
C SER A 574 -6.82 23.82 -5.83
N GLU A 575 -8.00 24.26 -6.24
CA GLU A 575 -8.54 23.99 -7.58
C GLU A 575 -8.66 25.29 -8.37
N THR A 576 -8.19 25.30 -9.63
CA THR A 576 -8.18 26.52 -10.46
C THR A 576 -9.59 27.08 -10.63
N GLY A 577 -9.78 28.36 -10.28
CA GLY A 577 -11.08 29.04 -10.35
C GLY A 577 -12.00 28.77 -9.15
N LEU A 578 -11.55 27.94 -8.21
CA LEU A 578 -12.17 27.71 -6.91
C LEU A 578 -11.20 28.09 -5.80
N GLY A 579 -11.64 27.95 -4.55
CA GLY A 579 -10.80 28.22 -3.39
C GLY A 579 -9.79 27.11 -3.09
N TYR A 580 -9.35 27.03 -1.84
CA TYR A 580 -8.35 26.04 -1.40
C TYR A 580 -8.66 25.47 -0.03
N THR A 581 -8.09 24.31 0.24
CA THR A 581 -8.13 23.65 1.55
C THR A 581 -6.73 23.56 2.13
N LYS A 582 -6.55 23.99 3.38
CA LYS A 582 -5.34 23.79 4.17
C LYS A 582 -5.53 22.59 5.09
N TYR A 583 -4.61 21.65 5.04
CA TYR A 583 -4.53 20.49 5.92
C TYR A 583 -3.30 20.63 6.82
N THR A 584 -3.48 20.44 8.12
CA THR A 584 -2.40 20.38 9.11
C THR A 584 -2.43 19.02 9.78
N PHE A 585 -1.27 18.36 9.80
CA PHE A 585 -1.08 17.03 10.34
C PHE A 585 -0.09 17.05 11.50
N GLY A 586 -0.36 16.21 12.49
CA GLY A 586 0.60 15.82 13.51
C GLY A 586 1.44 14.66 12.99
N ASN A 587 2.74 14.72 13.18
CA ASN A 587 3.66 13.63 12.86
C ASN A 587 4.08 12.90 14.15
N PRO A 588 4.85 11.79 14.08
CA PRO A 588 5.28 11.08 15.28
C PRO A 588 5.96 11.94 16.35
N ASP A 589 6.69 13.00 15.96
CA ASP A 589 7.42 13.86 16.92
C ASP A 589 6.50 14.77 17.73
N ASP A 590 5.24 14.93 17.32
CA ASP A 590 4.22 15.67 18.08
C ASP A 590 3.65 14.87 19.27
N PHE A 591 4.07 13.61 19.43
CA PHE A 591 3.60 12.70 20.47
C PHE A 591 4.73 12.29 21.42
N PRO A 592 4.43 11.96 22.69
CA PRO A 592 5.45 11.69 23.70
C PRO A 592 6.45 10.58 23.29
N LYS A 593 7.75 10.87 23.46
CA LYS A 593 8.85 9.90 23.42
C LYS A 593 9.78 10.14 24.62
N GLN A 594 10.37 9.07 25.15
CA GLN A 594 11.21 9.12 26.36
C GLN A 594 12.58 8.52 26.07
N GLN A 595 13.65 9.13 26.57
CA GLN A 595 14.96 8.48 26.56
C GLN A 595 14.98 7.44 27.69
N VAL A 596 15.18 6.16 27.35
CA VAL A 596 15.19 5.03 28.28
C VAL A 596 16.58 4.42 28.48
N GLY A 597 17.60 4.93 27.78
CA GLY A 597 18.98 4.50 27.95
C GLY A 597 19.95 5.14 26.94
N GLY A 598 21.08 4.48 26.71
CA GLY A 598 22.11 4.89 25.77
C GLY A 598 23.11 5.92 26.32
N THR A 599 24.03 6.35 25.46
CA THR A 599 25.03 7.39 25.76
C THR A 599 24.58 8.76 25.21
N ALA A 600 25.25 9.85 25.57
CA ALA A 600 24.96 11.16 24.99
C ALA A 600 25.17 11.21 23.46
N SER A 601 26.11 10.41 22.95
CA SER A 601 26.36 10.25 21.51
C SER A 601 25.46 9.22 20.84
N ASP A 602 24.82 8.35 21.62
CA ASP A 602 24.01 7.24 21.10
C ASP A 602 22.84 6.91 22.06
N PRO A 603 21.83 7.78 22.14
CA PRO A 603 20.71 7.64 23.08
C PRO A 603 19.70 6.57 22.62
N VAL A 604 19.11 5.86 23.59
CA VAL A 604 18.01 4.91 23.37
C VAL A 604 16.68 5.55 23.75
N TYR A 605 15.75 5.58 22.80
CA TYR A 605 14.41 6.13 22.96
C TYR A 605 13.33 5.06 23.02
N PHE A 606 12.29 5.32 23.80
CA PHE A 606 11.01 4.62 23.77
C PHE A 606 9.96 5.54 23.17
N TRP A 607 9.32 5.10 22.09
CA TRP A 607 8.35 5.87 21.30
C TRP A 607 7.03 5.09 21.17
N PRO A 608 6.20 5.07 22.23
CA PRO A 608 5.09 4.11 22.36
C PRO A 608 3.98 4.24 21.32
N TYR A 609 3.81 5.41 20.71
CA TYR A 609 2.68 5.71 19.82
C TYR A 609 3.04 5.68 18.34
N TYR A 610 4.27 5.26 17.99
CA TYR A 610 4.77 5.38 16.62
C TYR A 610 3.88 4.66 15.60
N ASN A 611 3.36 3.47 15.92
CA ASN A 611 2.53 2.67 15.01
C ASN A 611 1.23 3.38 14.59
N VAL A 612 0.66 4.25 15.45
CA VAL A 612 -0.55 5.03 15.14
C VAL A 612 -0.25 6.41 14.56
N THR A 613 0.94 6.98 14.85
CA THR A 613 1.32 8.31 14.38
C THR A 613 2.14 8.29 13.09
N LYS A 614 2.68 7.14 12.67
CA LYS A 614 3.52 7.00 11.47
C LYS A 614 2.81 7.33 10.16
N GLN A 615 1.48 7.28 10.15
CA GLN A 615 0.66 7.73 9.01
C GLN A 615 0.38 9.23 9.03
N GLY A 616 0.76 9.89 10.13
CA GLY A 616 0.35 11.22 10.53
C GLY A 616 -1.15 11.32 10.84
N LEU A 617 -1.49 12.18 11.78
CA LEU A 617 -2.85 12.37 12.26
C LEU A 617 -3.34 13.74 11.82
N MET A 618 -4.48 13.81 11.13
CA MET A 618 -5.08 15.08 10.71
C MET A 618 -5.42 15.91 11.96
N MET A 619 -4.83 17.09 12.15
CA MET A 619 -5.08 17.96 13.31
C MET A 619 -6.02 19.12 12.97
N LYS A 620 -5.95 19.63 11.74
CA LYS A 620 -6.75 20.76 11.30
C LYS A 620 -7.02 20.70 9.80
N LYS A 621 -8.23 21.08 9.39
CA LYS A 621 -8.63 21.27 7.99
C LYS A 621 -9.38 22.59 7.85
N GLU A 622 -8.99 23.43 6.91
CA GLU A 622 -9.61 24.74 6.69
C GLU A 622 -9.89 24.95 5.21
N ILE A 623 -11.13 25.29 4.86
CA ILE A 623 -11.60 25.49 3.49
C ILE A 623 -11.83 26.99 3.29
N TYR A 624 -11.22 27.54 2.25
CA TYR A 624 -11.29 28.94 1.87
C TYR A 624 -11.93 29.08 0.49
N ASP A 625 -12.56 30.22 0.22
CA ASP A 625 -13.00 30.62 -1.12
C ASP A 625 -11.87 31.25 -1.96
N VAL A 626 -12.19 31.71 -3.17
CA VAL A 626 -11.24 32.38 -4.08
C VAL A 626 -10.78 33.76 -3.58
N GLN A 627 -11.53 34.37 -2.65
CA GLN A 627 -11.21 35.66 -2.02
C GLN A 627 -10.37 35.50 -0.73
N ASN A 628 -9.98 34.27 -0.38
CA ASN A 628 -9.32 33.91 0.89
C ASN A 628 -10.22 34.08 2.12
N THR A 629 -11.53 34.05 1.97
CA THR A 629 -12.46 33.98 3.09
C THR A 629 -12.54 32.55 3.60
N LEU A 630 -12.36 32.35 4.91
CA LEU A 630 -12.56 31.04 5.55
C LEU A 630 -14.05 30.67 5.52
N LEU A 631 -14.38 29.55 4.87
CA LEU A 631 -15.74 29.02 4.75
C LEU A 631 -16.03 27.94 5.79
N ASN A 632 -15.04 27.07 6.06
CA ASN A 632 -15.18 25.97 7.00
C ASN A 632 -13.85 25.68 7.70
N SER A 633 -13.89 25.33 8.98
CA SER A 633 -12.73 24.83 9.72
C SER A 633 -13.09 23.62 10.55
N GLU A 634 -12.25 22.59 10.54
CA GLU A 634 -12.37 21.38 11.35
C GLU A 634 -11.09 21.21 12.16
N PHE A 635 -11.22 20.99 13.46
CA PHE A 635 -10.12 20.70 14.39
C PHE A 635 -10.28 19.29 14.92
N TYR A 636 -9.18 18.56 15.08
CA TYR A 636 -9.18 17.16 15.46
C TYR A 636 -8.29 16.95 16.70
N THR A 637 -8.73 16.08 17.59
CA THR A 637 -8.02 15.72 18.83
C THR A 637 -7.93 14.20 18.95
N TYR A 638 -6.80 13.72 19.47
CA TYR A 638 -6.53 12.30 19.63
C TYR A 638 -5.96 12.04 21.02
N GLU A 639 -6.48 11.01 21.70
CA GLU A 639 -5.86 10.47 22.91
C GLU A 639 -5.41 9.03 22.62
N PRO A 640 -4.11 8.83 22.31
CA PRO A 640 -3.56 7.50 22.14
C PRO A 640 -3.36 6.81 23.49
N ASP A 641 -3.40 5.48 23.47
CA ASP A 641 -3.12 4.61 24.60
C ASP A 641 -2.39 3.36 24.09
N HIS A 642 -1.78 2.56 24.96
CA HIS A 642 -0.99 1.39 24.56
C HIS A 642 -1.46 0.11 25.24
N TYR A 643 -1.23 -1.04 24.59
CA TYR A 643 -1.49 -2.35 25.19
C TYR A 643 -0.55 -2.64 26.38
N PHE A 644 -0.92 -3.65 27.19
CA PHE A 644 -0.04 -4.26 28.20
C PHE A 644 0.95 -5.28 27.60
N ASP A 645 1.05 -5.35 26.26
CA ASP A 645 1.91 -6.30 25.55
C ASP A 645 3.38 -5.83 25.45
N GLU A 646 4.24 -6.77 25.05
CA GLU A 646 5.70 -6.65 25.04
C GLU A 646 6.23 -5.55 24.10
N GLU A 647 7.33 -4.90 24.51
CA GLU A 647 8.09 -3.96 23.68
C GLU A 647 8.74 -4.67 22.49
N TYR A 648 8.86 -3.97 21.35
CA TYR A 648 9.66 -4.42 20.22
C TYR A 648 10.67 -3.33 19.82
N ILE A 649 11.81 -3.77 19.27
CA ILE A 649 12.83 -2.87 18.71
C ILE A 649 12.35 -2.45 17.32
N PHE A 650 12.35 -1.15 17.06
CA PHE A 650 11.83 -0.56 15.84
C PHE A 650 12.73 -0.81 14.63
N SER A 651 14.05 -0.86 14.83
CA SER A 651 15.05 -1.24 13.83
C SER A 651 16.36 -1.54 14.53
N SER A 652 17.11 -2.55 14.08
CA SER A 652 18.42 -2.91 14.64
C SER A 652 19.47 -1.80 14.55
N SER A 653 19.25 -0.81 13.68
CA SER A 653 20.12 0.36 13.47
C SER A 653 19.64 1.63 14.18
N SER A 654 18.40 1.65 14.65
CA SER A 654 17.82 2.78 15.40
C SER A 654 17.71 2.37 16.85
N ASN A 655 18.33 3.13 17.76
CA ASN A 655 18.15 2.93 19.19
C ASN A 655 16.74 3.36 19.66
N ILE A 656 15.69 2.77 19.09
CA ILE A 656 14.28 3.09 19.31
C ILE A 656 13.51 1.81 19.62
N LYS A 657 12.81 1.81 20.75
CA LYS A 657 11.83 0.80 21.15
C LYS A 657 10.41 1.35 21.02
N SER A 658 9.45 0.49 20.71
CA SER A 658 8.04 0.84 20.59
C SER A 658 7.14 -0.21 21.22
N LYS A 659 5.85 0.12 21.33
CA LYS A 659 4.75 -0.81 21.64
C LYS A 659 3.63 -0.60 20.62
N THR A 660 2.70 -1.54 20.58
CA THR A 660 1.48 -1.39 19.79
C THR A 660 0.51 -0.49 20.54
N ALA A 661 0.25 0.69 19.98
CA ALA A 661 -0.73 1.64 20.47
C ALA A 661 -2.04 1.62 19.67
N TYR A 662 -3.07 2.23 20.26
CA TYR A 662 -4.36 2.49 19.66
C TYR A 662 -4.86 3.89 20.02
N LEU A 663 -5.80 4.42 19.24
CA LEU A 663 -6.50 5.67 19.55
C LEU A 663 -7.69 5.35 20.47
N LYS A 664 -7.54 5.58 21.77
CA LYS A 664 -8.60 5.37 22.76
C LYS A 664 -9.77 6.32 22.56
N LYS A 665 -9.47 7.55 22.15
CA LYS A 665 -10.47 8.59 21.91
C LYS A 665 -10.06 9.44 20.72
N THR A 666 -11.04 9.78 19.90
CA THR A 666 -10.92 10.78 18.83
C THR A 666 -12.01 11.82 18.98
N GLY A 667 -11.72 13.05 18.58
CA GLY A 667 -12.69 14.15 18.61
C GLY A 667 -12.50 15.08 17.42
N SER A 668 -13.57 15.75 17.03
CA SER A 668 -13.54 16.80 16.03
C SER A 668 -14.48 17.96 16.39
N VAL A 669 -14.13 19.17 15.96
CA VAL A 669 -14.98 20.36 16.04
C VAL A 669 -14.98 21.03 14.67
N SER A 670 -16.13 21.09 14.01
CA SER A 670 -16.33 21.78 12.74
C SER A 670 -17.05 23.11 12.94
N LYS A 671 -16.67 24.11 12.15
CA LYS A 671 -17.29 25.44 12.12
C LYS A 671 -17.48 25.89 10.68
N ALA A 672 -18.72 26.15 10.28
CA ALA A 672 -19.07 26.77 9.01
C ALA A 672 -19.34 28.27 9.23
N TYR A 673 -18.79 29.11 8.36
CA TYR A 673 -18.88 30.56 8.44
C TYR A 673 -19.75 31.10 7.29
N TYR A 674 -20.77 31.89 7.62
CA TYR A 674 -21.73 32.45 6.65
C TYR A 674 -21.50 33.93 6.39
N ALA A 675 -21.92 34.39 5.21
CA ALA A 675 -21.97 35.80 4.88
C ALA A 675 -22.86 36.55 5.89
N GLY A 676 -22.30 37.54 6.58
CA GLY A 676 -22.96 38.25 7.69
C GLY A 676 -22.45 37.90 9.09
N GLY A 677 -21.47 36.99 9.22
CA GLY A 677 -20.77 36.70 10.47
C GLY A 677 -21.39 35.59 11.33
N GLY A 678 -22.44 34.93 10.85
CA GLY A 678 -23.02 33.75 11.51
C GLY A 678 -22.07 32.55 11.47
N ILE A 679 -22.04 31.77 12.54
CA ILE A 679 -21.21 30.56 12.68
C ILE A 679 -22.11 29.40 13.07
N LEU A 680 -22.05 28.31 12.32
CA LEU A 680 -22.65 27.03 12.69
C LEU A 680 -21.54 26.09 13.16
N GLN A 681 -21.68 25.55 14.37
CA GLN A 681 -20.67 24.69 14.97
C GLN A 681 -21.24 23.31 15.25
N ALA A 682 -20.49 22.28 14.84
CA ALA A 682 -20.73 20.92 15.27
C ALA A 682 -19.47 20.32 15.90
N ALA A 683 -19.64 19.30 16.73
CA ALA A 683 -18.54 18.53 17.27
C ALA A 683 -18.89 17.04 17.27
N SER A 684 -17.89 16.20 17.16
CA SER A 684 -18.00 14.75 17.28
C SER A 684 -16.95 14.24 18.25
N GLU A 685 -17.28 13.21 19.02
CA GLU A 685 -16.39 12.54 19.96
C GLU A 685 -16.66 11.04 19.86
N THR A 686 -15.61 10.24 19.66
CA THR A 686 -15.69 8.79 19.56
C THR A 686 -14.74 8.15 20.54
N HIS A 687 -15.24 7.21 21.33
CA HIS A 687 -14.44 6.39 22.25
C HIS A 687 -14.34 4.98 21.71
N ILE A 688 -13.13 4.45 21.71
CA ILE A 688 -12.77 3.14 21.16
C ILE A 688 -12.48 2.19 22.33
N SER A 689 -13.01 0.97 22.26
CA SER A 689 -12.72 -0.05 23.26
C SER A 689 -11.32 -0.64 23.04
N ASN A 690 -10.59 -0.89 24.13
CA ASN A 690 -9.28 -1.53 24.07
C ASN A 690 -9.36 -3.06 23.82
N SER A 691 -10.55 -3.67 23.98
CA SER A 691 -10.71 -5.12 23.88
C SER A 691 -10.92 -5.59 22.45
N ASN A 692 -11.52 -4.74 21.62
CA ASN A 692 -11.91 -5.06 20.25
C ASN A 692 -11.73 -3.88 19.30
N LEU A 693 -11.03 -2.81 19.66
CA LEU A 693 -10.74 -1.64 18.82
C LEU A 693 -11.95 -1.04 18.06
N GLN A 694 -13.17 -1.26 18.55
CA GLN A 694 -14.40 -0.75 17.94
C GLN A 694 -14.97 0.43 18.76
N PRO A 695 -15.70 1.36 18.12
CA PRO A 695 -16.40 2.43 18.83
C PRO A 695 -17.44 1.88 19.81
N TYR A 696 -17.39 2.26 21.09
CA TYR A 696 -18.45 1.92 22.05
C TYR A 696 -19.33 3.12 22.43
N TYR A 697 -18.85 4.34 22.19
CA TYR A 697 -19.58 5.57 22.42
C TYR A 697 -19.23 6.61 21.35
N ILE A 698 -20.27 7.19 20.73
CA ILE A 698 -20.16 8.26 19.76
C ILE A 698 -21.11 9.38 20.21
N LYS A 699 -20.59 10.60 20.34
CA LYS A 699 -21.36 11.79 20.67
C LYS A 699 -21.21 12.80 19.55
N ASN A 700 -22.31 13.34 19.06
CA ASN A 700 -22.30 14.49 18.18
C ASN A 700 -23.08 15.63 18.82
N THR A 701 -22.59 16.85 18.65
CA THR A 701 -23.28 18.06 19.09
C THR A 701 -23.40 19.02 17.91
N ALA A 702 -24.58 19.57 17.65
CA ALA A 702 -24.78 20.60 16.62
C ALA A 702 -25.88 21.55 17.08
N ASP A 703 -25.63 22.86 17.03
CA ASP A 703 -26.60 23.91 17.37
C ASP A 703 -27.32 23.71 18.72
N GLY A 704 -26.60 23.20 19.72
CA GLY A 704 -27.14 22.92 21.07
C GLY A 704 -27.88 21.59 21.22
N GLU A 705 -28.14 20.87 20.12
CA GLU A 705 -28.62 19.49 20.17
C GLU A 705 -27.45 18.51 20.35
N VAL A 706 -27.66 17.48 21.16
CA VAL A 706 -26.72 16.39 21.40
C VAL A 706 -27.33 15.09 20.91
N SER A 707 -26.66 14.37 20.02
CA SER A 707 -26.98 12.99 19.69
C SER A 707 -25.88 12.06 20.20
N GLU A 708 -26.28 10.94 20.79
CA GLU A 708 -25.36 9.97 21.37
C GLU A 708 -25.72 8.58 20.87
N ARG A 709 -24.71 7.79 20.55
CA ARG A 709 -24.84 6.40 20.16
C ARG A 709 -23.94 5.54 21.04
N PHE A 710 -24.54 4.57 21.70
CA PHE A 710 -23.87 3.59 22.54
C PHE A 710 -23.90 2.24 21.84
N LEU A 711 -22.75 1.59 21.75
CA LEU A 711 -22.57 0.30 21.10
C LEU A 711 -22.01 -0.67 22.14
N THR A 712 -22.76 -1.72 22.44
CA THR A 712 -22.31 -2.79 23.33
C THR A 712 -22.01 -4.04 22.53
N TYR A 713 -20.85 -4.62 22.77
CA TYR A 713 -20.35 -5.82 22.10
C TYR A 713 -20.52 -7.06 22.99
N ALA A 714 -20.31 -8.24 22.42
CA ALA A 714 -20.48 -9.51 23.12
C ALA A 714 -19.57 -9.68 24.35
N ALA A 715 -18.38 -9.06 24.35
CA ALA A 715 -17.40 -9.18 25.42
C ALA A 715 -17.95 -8.68 26.77
N GLY A 716 -17.79 -9.50 27.82
CA GLY A 716 -18.28 -9.19 29.17
C GLY A 716 -19.76 -9.50 29.41
N LEU A 717 -20.51 -9.94 28.40
CA LEU A 717 -21.92 -10.33 28.53
C LEU A 717 -22.07 -11.86 28.55
N PRO A 718 -22.54 -12.48 29.65
CA PRO A 718 -22.61 -13.94 29.78
C PRO A 718 -23.41 -14.63 28.67
N ASP A 719 -24.53 -14.04 28.25
CA ASP A 719 -25.41 -14.60 27.21
C ASP A 719 -24.75 -14.65 25.82
N TYR A 720 -23.67 -13.90 25.61
CA TYR A 720 -22.98 -13.76 24.33
C TYR A 720 -21.55 -14.33 24.34
N ALA A 721 -21.16 -15.07 25.39
CA ALA A 721 -19.81 -15.64 25.52
C ALA A 721 -19.42 -16.55 24.34
N HIS A 722 -20.40 -17.23 23.72
CA HIS A 722 -20.20 -18.07 22.55
C HIS A 722 -19.80 -17.27 21.28
N LEU A 723 -20.25 -16.02 21.15
CA LEU A 723 -19.81 -15.12 20.07
C LEU A 723 -18.34 -14.73 20.25
N VAL A 724 -17.94 -14.44 21.49
CA VAL A 724 -16.54 -14.12 21.83
C VAL A 724 -15.63 -15.32 21.53
N ALA A 725 -16.06 -16.54 21.87
CA ALA A 725 -15.32 -17.77 21.56
C ALA A 725 -15.13 -17.96 20.05
N ALA A 726 -16.10 -17.53 19.23
CA ALA A 726 -16.04 -17.52 17.77
C ALA A 726 -15.36 -16.28 17.17
N ASN A 727 -14.72 -15.43 17.99
CA ASN A 727 -14.08 -14.16 17.60
C ASN A 727 -15.03 -13.10 16.99
N MET A 728 -16.34 -13.25 17.15
CA MET A 728 -17.37 -12.28 16.71
C MET A 728 -17.43 -11.09 17.69
N THR A 729 -16.32 -10.39 17.84
CA THR A 729 -16.12 -9.32 18.83
C THR A 729 -16.44 -7.93 18.29
N GLY A 730 -16.52 -7.77 16.97
CA GLY A 730 -16.80 -6.52 16.27
C GLY A 730 -18.27 -6.27 15.93
N ILE A 731 -19.16 -7.19 16.29
CA ILE A 731 -20.61 -7.07 16.05
C ILE A 731 -21.30 -6.51 17.30
N PRO A 732 -21.93 -5.31 17.24
CA PRO A 732 -22.68 -4.78 18.37
C PRO A 732 -23.96 -5.60 18.59
N VAL A 733 -24.15 -6.08 19.83
CA VAL A 733 -25.34 -6.83 20.25
C VAL A 733 -26.40 -5.92 20.86
N ILE A 734 -26.02 -4.72 21.33
CA ILE A 734 -26.94 -3.67 21.76
C ILE A 734 -26.53 -2.36 21.10
N THR A 735 -27.49 -1.68 20.50
CA THR A 735 -27.32 -0.29 20.03
C THR A 735 -28.35 0.58 20.74
N GLU A 736 -27.92 1.67 21.36
CA GLU A 736 -28.80 2.68 21.94
C GLU A 736 -28.46 4.05 21.36
N GLU A 737 -29.48 4.79 20.93
CA GLU A 737 -29.35 6.16 20.45
C GLU A 737 -30.16 7.10 21.34
N LYS A 738 -29.53 8.20 21.76
CA LYS A 738 -30.16 9.26 22.54
C LYS A 738 -30.09 10.58 21.78
N LYS A 739 -31.11 11.41 21.95
CA LYS A 739 -31.14 12.80 21.54
C LYS A 739 -31.47 13.68 22.75
N ASN A 740 -30.59 14.61 23.08
CA ASN A 740 -30.68 15.49 24.25
C ASN A 740 -30.92 14.71 25.56
N GLY A 741 -30.18 13.60 25.75
CA GLY A 741 -30.29 12.71 26.90
C GLY A 741 -31.49 11.75 26.88
N LYS A 742 -32.45 11.93 25.97
CA LYS A 742 -33.62 11.05 25.82
C LYS A 742 -33.35 9.94 24.81
N THR A 743 -33.59 8.68 25.18
CA THR A 743 -33.51 7.54 24.25
C THR A 743 -34.54 7.66 23.12
N ILE A 744 -34.07 7.60 21.88
CA ILE A 744 -34.88 7.63 20.65
C ILE A 744 -34.88 6.30 19.91
N SER A 745 -33.90 5.44 20.20
CA SER A 745 -33.84 4.08 19.67
C SER A 745 -33.04 3.21 20.63
N ARG A 746 -33.47 1.97 20.85
CA ARG A 746 -32.66 0.94 21.49
C ARG A 746 -33.00 -0.40 20.89
N THR A 747 -32.00 -1.08 20.35
CA THR A 747 -32.14 -2.40 19.74
C THR A 747 -31.21 -3.40 20.43
N ILE A 748 -31.69 -4.64 20.56
CA ILE A 748 -30.92 -5.76 21.10
C ILE A 748 -31.01 -6.91 20.09
N THR A 749 -29.87 -7.35 19.57
CA THR A 749 -29.79 -8.55 18.75
C THR A 749 -29.52 -9.74 19.66
N GLU A 750 -30.45 -10.69 19.70
CA GLU A 750 -30.35 -11.89 20.54
C GLU A 750 -29.71 -13.05 19.78
N TYR A 751 -28.81 -13.78 20.43
CA TYR A 751 -28.14 -14.97 19.91
C TYR A 751 -28.37 -16.14 20.88
N LYS A 752 -29.63 -16.63 20.93
CA LYS A 752 -30.03 -17.66 21.92
C LYS A 752 -29.53 -19.04 21.55
N ASN A 753 -29.49 -19.94 22.54
CA ASN A 753 -29.13 -21.35 22.37
C ASN A 753 -27.75 -21.56 21.72
N LEU A 754 -26.78 -20.71 22.08
CA LEU A 754 -25.41 -20.74 21.52
C LEU A 754 -25.35 -20.51 19.99
N SER A 755 -26.39 -19.95 19.39
CA SER A 755 -26.44 -19.64 17.97
C SER A 755 -25.43 -18.56 17.60
N LEU A 756 -24.60 -18.79 16.56
CA LEU A 756 -23.75 -17.74 15.98
C LEU A 756 -24.51 -16.84 14.99
N LEU A 757 -25.80 -17.12 14.77
CA LEU A 757 -26.70 -16.31 13.94
C LEU A 757 -27.72 -15.60 14.82
N PRO A 758 -28.19 -14.40 14.43
CA PRO A 758 -29.27 -13.72 15.14
C PRO A 758 -30.50 -14.62 15.29
N THR A 759 -31.12 -14.61 16.46
CA THR A 759 -32.36 -15.37 16.76
C THR A 759 -33.58 -14.45 16.87
N SER A 760 -33.35 -13.20 17.30
CA SER A 760 -34.35 -12.13 17.28
C SER A 760 -33.67 -10.77 17.35
N VAL A 761 -34.40 -9.74 16.91
CA VAL A 761 -34.08 -8.35 17.19
C VAL A 761 -35.20 -7.78 18.06
N LEU A 762 -34.84 -7.32 19.25
CA LEU A 762 -35.74 -6.59 20.14
C LEU A 762 -35.58 -5.09 19.89
N ALA A 763 -36.68 -4.35 19.96
CA ALA A 763 -36.71 -2.90 19.97
C ALA A 763 -37.40 -2.41 21.25
N ALA A 764 -36.85 -1.38 21.89
CA ALA A 764 -37.47 -0.76 23.05
C ALA A 764 -38.62 0.16 22.64
N ASN A 765 -39.73 0.08 23.36
CA ASN A 765 -40.78 1.07 23.33
C ASN A 765 -40.27 2.34 24.04
N LEU A 766 -40.28 3.46 23.32
CA LEU A 766 -39.75 4.73 23.81
C LEU A 766 -40.59 5.37 24.92
N ALA A 767 -41.84 4.93 25.12
CA ALA A 767 -42.73 5.47 26.15
C ALA A 767 -42.48 4.88 27.54
N ASP A 768 -42.18 3.58 27.63
CA ASP A 768 -42.11 2.84 28.91
C ASP A 768 -40.83 2.00 29.06
N GLY A 769 -39.98 1.93 28.02
CA GLY A 769 -38.75 1.14 28.01
C GLY A 769 -38.96 -0.37 27.82
N SER A 770 -40.20 -0.84 27.65
CA SER A 770 -40.50 -2.25 27.42
C SER A 770 -39.89 -2.75 26.11
N LEU A 771 -39.37 -3.97 26.09
CA LEU A 771 -38.77 -4.57 24.89
C LEU A 771 -39.83 -5.37 24.13
N LYS A 772 -39.92 -5.15 22.81
CA LYS A 772 -40.75 -5.92 21.89
C LYS A 772 -39.89 -6.58 20.84
N LYS A 773 -40.21 -7.82 20.44
CA LYS A 773 -39.57 -8.47 19.30
C LYS A 773 -39.98 -7.74 18.03
N ALA A 774 -39.07 -7.06 17.36
CA ALA A 774 -39.32 -6.43 16.07
C ALA A 774 -39.32 -7.49 14.95
N VAL A 775 -38.35 -8.41 15.00
CA VAL A 775 -38.24 -9.54 14.08
C VAL A 775 -37.72 -10.75 14.85
N LYS A 776 -38.27 -11.93 14.56
CA LYS A 776 -37.74 -13.22 14.98
C LYS A 776 -37.16 -13.96 13.78
N MET A 777 -35.95 -14.49 13.94
CA MET A 777 -35.31 -15.36 12.94
C MET A 777 -35.62 -16.80 13.35
N ASP A 778 -36.70 -17.35 12.77
CA ASP A 778 -37.26 -18.62 13.23
C ASP A 778 -36.42 -19.83 12.80
N ALA A 779 -35.86 -19.78 11.59
CA ALA A 779 -35.10 -20.89 11.04
C ALA A 779 -34.08 -20.42 9.99
N TYR A 780 -32.98 -21.16 9.93
CA TYR A 780 -31.92 -21.05 8.95
C TYR A 780 -31.76 -22.37 8.20
N ASP A 781 -31.31 -22.32 6.95
CA ASP A 781 -30.84 -23.51 6.25
C ASP A 781 -29.41 -23.89 6.68
N SER A 782 -28.88 -24.98 6.13
CA SER A 782 -27.49 -25.43 6.37
C SER A 782 -26.43 -24.48 5.81
N GLY A 783 -26.84 -23.47 5.02
CA GLY A 783 -26.01 -22.40 4.49
C GLY A 783 -26.01 -21.15 5.37
N ASN A 784 -26.65 -21.16 6.54
CA ASN A 784 -26.89 -19.97 7.37
C ASN A 784 -27.76 -18.89 6.70
N ASN A 785 -28.54 -19.24 5.67
CA ASN A 785 -29.52 -18.33 5.09
C ASN A 785 -30.83 -18.37 5.90
N PRO A 786 -31.48 -17.23 6.19
CA PRO A 786 -32.75 -17.22 6.89
C PRO A 786 -33.87 -17.76 5.99
N VAL A 787 -34.43 -18.92 6.34
CA VAL A 787 -35.54 -19.55 5.58
C VAL A 787 -36.91 -19.21 6.15
N GLN A 788 -36.96 -18.76 7.40
CA GLN A 788 -38.17 -18.23 8.01
C GLN A 788 -37.86 -17.09 8.97
N ILE A 789 -38.61 -16.00 8.83
CA ILE A 789 -38.66 -14.91 9.80
C ILE A 789 -40.12 -14.65 10.20
N SER A 790 -40.35 -14.09 11.37
CA SER A 790 -41.68 -13.63 11.79
C SER A 790 -41.62 -12.19 12.30
N SER A 791 -42.68 -11.43 12.02
CA SER A 791 -42.88 -10.09 12.58
C SER A 791 -43.21 -10.13 14.08
N ASP A 792 -43.31 -8.95 14.70
CA ASP A 792 -43.80 -8.77 16.07
C ASP A 792 -45.22 -9.35 16.27
N ALA A 793 -46.07 -9.26 15.25
CA ALA A 793 -47.41 -9.86 15.21
C ALA A 793 -47.40 -11.38 15.00
N GLY A 794 -46.22 -12.01 14.88
CA GLY A 794 -46.06 -13.45 14.66
C GLY A 794 -46.40 -13.90 13.24
N GLN A 795 -46.48 -12.98 12.28
CA GLN A 795 -46.76 -13.33 10.89
C GLN A 795 -45.50 -13.85 10.21
N PRO A 796 -45.49 -15.12 9.73
CA PRO A 796 -44.30 -15.72 9.16
C PRO A 796 -44.09 -15.27 7.71
N VAL A 797 -42.82 -15.16 7.33
CA VAL A 797 -42.35 -14.97 5.96
C VAL A 797 -41.30 -16.03 5.70
N VAL A 798 -41.55 -16.85 4.68
CA VAL A 798 -40.68 -17.95 4.27
C VAL A 798 -39.89 -17.54 3.03
N PHE A 799 -38.61 -17.90 3.01
CA PHE A 799 -37.74 -17.76 1.85
C PHE A 799 -37.33 -19.14 1.36
N ILE A 800 -37.64 -19.44 0.11
CA ILE A 800 -37.19 -20.65 -0.58
C ILE A 800 -35.93 -20.29 -1.36
N TYR A 801 -34.83 -20.98 -1.05
CA TYR A 801 -33.56 -20.82 -1.74
C TYR A 801 -33.40 -21.89 -2.81
N GLY A 802 -33.04 -21.45 -4.02
CA GLY A 802 -32.68 -22.29 -5.16
C GLY A 802 -31.24 -21.99 -5.62
N TYR A 803 -30.87 -22.44 -6.82
CA TYR A 803 -29.52 -22.28 -7.36
C TYR A 803 -28.46 -22.84 -6.40
N ASN A 804 -28.65 -24.08 -5.94
CA ASN A 804 -27.87 -24.78 -4.91
C ASN A 804 -27.81 -24.04 -3.56
N GLY A 805 -28.91 -23.36 -3.20
CA GLY A 805 -29.07 -22.62 -1.95
C GLY A 805 -28.42 -21.23 -1.95
N THR A 806 -28.15 -20.66 -3.12
CA THR A 806 -27.40 -19.39 -3.24
C THR A 806 -28.27 -18.17 -3.54
N GLN A 807 -29.52 -18.38 -3.97
CA GLN A 807 -30.45 -17.30 -4.35
C GLN A 807 -31.87 -17.58 -3.85
N VAL A 808 -32.61 -16.54 -3.49
CA VAL A 808 -34.04 -16.66 -3.13
C VAL A 808 -34.87 -16.78 -4.40
N ILE A 809 -35.53 -17.92 -4.61
CA ILE A 809 -36.41 -18.15 -5.77
C ILE A 809 -37.88 -17.87 -5.46
N ALA A 810 -38.26 -17.92 -4.17
CA ALA A 810 -39.60 -17.53 -3.74
C ALA A 810 -39.61 -16.92 -2.32
N LYS A 811 -40.39 -15.86 -2.15
CA LYS A 811 -40.78 -15.27 -0.85
C LYS A 811 -42.27 -15.55 -0.64
N ILE A 812 -42.62 -16.26 0.44
CA ILE A 812 -43.98 -16.70 0.77
C ILE A 812 -44.41 -16.05 2.08
N GLU A 813 -45.35 -15.11 2.01
CA GLU A 813 -45.87 -14.42 3.20
C GLU A 813 -47.12 -15.13 3.72
N GLY A 814 -47.14 -15.41 5.04
CA GLY A 814 -48.25 -16.06 5.74
C GLY A 814 -48.11 -17.58 5.93
N ALA A 815 -47.14 -18.23 5.29
CA ALA A 815 -46.88 -19.66 5.45
C ALA A 815 -45.82 -19.95 6.53
N GLN A 816 -45.95 -21.09 7.22
CA GLN A 816 -44.87 -21.64 8.05
C GLN A 816 -43.95 -22.50 7.18
N PHE A 817 -42.63 -22.41 7.37
CA PHE A 817 -41.64 -23.15 6.57
C PHE A 817 -41.88 -24.65 6.62
N ALA A 818 -42.19 -25.20 7.80
CA ALA A 818 -42.49 -26.62 7.96
C ALA A 818 -43.68 -27.10 7.13
N ALA A 819 -44.63 -26.23 6.80
CA ALA A 819 -45.81 -26.58 5.99
C ALA A 819 -45.53 -26.57 4.49
N VAL A 820 -44.50 -25.86 4.03
CA VAL A 820 -44.21 -25.68 2.60
C VAL A 820 -42.92 -26.36 2.15
N LYS A 821 -41.94 -26.58 3.04
CA LYS A 821 -40.60 -27.07 2.69
C LYS A 821 -40.61 -28.43 1.99
N ASP A 822 -41.54 -29.31 2.37
CA ASP A 822 -41.67 -30.67 1.81
C ASP A 822 -42.73 -30.75 0.70
N SER A 823 -43.28 -29.60 0.27
CA SER A 823 -44.21 -29.57 -0.85
C SER A 823 -43.52 -30.06 -2.13
N PRO A 824 -44.16 -30.94 -2.92
CA PRO A 824 -43.66 -31.32 -4.24
C PRO A 824 -43.45 -30.11 -5.16
N LEU A 825 -44.23 -29.03 -4.99
CA LEU A 825 -44.11 -27.80 -5.77
C LEU A 825 -42.84 -27.03 -5.43
N VAL A 826 -42.51 -26.92 -4.14
CA VAL A 826 -41.26 -26.29 -3.68
C VAL A 826 -40.07 -27.12 -4.12
N THR A 827 -40.14 -28.45 -3.97
CA THR A 827 -39.08 -29.36 -4.44
C THR A 827 -38.86 -29.23 -5.95
N ALA A 828 -39.93 -29.19 -6.75
CA ALA A 828 -39.83 -29.02 -8.20
C ALA A 828 -39.24 -27.66 -8.59
N ALA A 829 -39.61 -26.58 -7.90
CA ALA A 829 -39.04 -25.26 -8.14
C ALA A 829 -37.54 -25.19 -7.81
N VAL A 830 -37.11 -25.79 -6.70
CA VAL A 830 -35.69 -25.89 -6.33
C VAL A 830 -34.92 -26.70 -7.37
N GLN A 831 -35.40 -27.89 -7.74
CA GLN A 831 -34.76 -28.74 -8.76
C GLN A 831 -34.66 -28.03 -10.12
N ALA A 832 -35.72 -27.33 -10.54
CA ALA A 832 -35.69 -26.56 -11.78
C ALA A 832 -34.67 -25.40 -11.70
N SER A 833 -34.51 -24.78 -10.53
CA SER A 833 -33.51 -23.72 -10.34
C SER A 833 -32.08 -24.24 -10.32
N ASP A 834 -31.87 -25.44 -9.78
CA ASP A 834 -30.56 -26.09 -9.76
C ASP A 834 -30.16 -26.55 -11.16
N ALA A 835 -31.13 -26.95 -11.98
CA ALA A 835 -30.92 -27.25 -13.40
C ALA A 835 -30.59 -25.98 -14.21
N ASP A 836 -31.31 -24.88 -13.97
CA ASP A 836 -31.04 -23.56 -14.56
C ASP A 836 -29.64 -23.03 -14.22
N ASN A 837 -29.19 -23.26 -12.98
CA ASN A 837 -27.85 -22.89 -12.52
C ASN A 837 -26.71 -23.55 -13.33
N LEU A 838 -26.97 -24.71 -13.95
CA LEU A 838 -26.01 -25.45 -14.78
C LEU A 838 -26.27 -25.30 -16.28
N ASN A 839 -27.40 -24.72 -16.67
CA ASN A 839 -27.81 -24.52 -18.06
C ASN A 839 -28.85 -23.39 -18.14
N SER A 840 -28.40 -22.21 -18.55
CA SER A 840 -29.24 -21.00 -18.68
C SER A 840 -30.44 -21.16 -19.63
N ALA A 841 -30.46 -22.19 -20.50
CA ALA A 841 -31.62 -22.50 -21.33
C ALA A 841 -32.81 -23.10 -20.54
N ALA A 842 -32.61 -23.51 -19.28
CA ALA A 842 -33.65 -24.13 -18.47
C ALA A 842 -34.53 -23.11 -17.70
N GLU A 843 -34.26 -21.80 -17.80
CA GLU A 843 -35.01 -20.76 -17.10
C GLU A 843 -36.52 -20.84 -17.35
N GLY A 844 -36.93 -21.16 -18.58
CA GLY A 844 -38.35 -21.34 -18.92
C GLY A 844 -39.04 -22.44 -18.09
N SER A 845 -38.32 -23.53 -17.79
CA SER A 845 -38.82 -24.61 -16.92
C SER A 845 -38.90 -24.18 -15.46
N LEU A 846 -37.92 -23.40 -14.98
CA LEU A 846 -37.97 -22.80 -13.64
C LEU A 846 -39.15 -21.84 -13.49
N ILE A 847 -39.35 -20.96 -14.48
CA ILE A 847 -40.48 -20.05 -14.53
C ILE A 847 -41.81 -20.81 -14.42
N ALA A 848 -41.96 -21.90 -15.17
CA ALA A 848 -43.16 -22.74 -15.12
C ALA A 848 -43.35 -23.38 -13.73
N ALA A 849 -42.30 -23.90 -13.11
CA ALA A 849 -42.36 -24.48 -11.76
C ALA A 849 -42.75 -23.43 -10.70
N LEU A 850 -42.21 -22.22 -10.78
CA LEU A 850 -42.55 -21.11 -9.88
C LEU A 850 -43.99 -20.63 -10.07
N ASP A 851 -44.49 -20.59 -11.31
CA ASP A 851 -45.89 -20.26 -11.57
C ASP A 851 -46.83 -21.35 -11.07
N ASN A 852 -46.46 -22.64 -11.20
CA ASN A 852 -47.23 -23.74 -10.62
C ASN A 852 -47.30 -23.61 -9.10
N LEU A 853 -46.18 -23.34 -8.43
CA LEU A 853 -46.15 -23.07 -6.99
C LEU A 853 -47.09 -21.92 -6.60
N ARG A 854 -47.08 -20.81 -7.35
CA ARG A 854 -47.88 -19.62 -7.05
C ARG A 854 -49.38 -19.78 -7.33
N LYS A 855 -49.75 -20.56 -8.35
CA LYS A 855 -51.14 -20.73 -8.81
C LYS A 855 -51.85 -21.94 -8.20
N ASP A 856 -51.12 -22.83 -7.51
CA ASP A 856 -51.70 -24.03 -6.95
C ASP A 856 -52.77 -23.74 -5.90
N ALA A 857 -53.84 -24.55 -5.91
CA ALA A 857 -54.97 -24.40 -5.00
C ALA A 857 -54.55 -24.46 -3.51
N SER A 858 -53.56 -25.29 -3.17
CA SER A 858 -53.02 -25.42 -1.81
C SER A 858 -52.25 -24.17 -1.32
N MET A 859 -51.93 -23.26 -2.23
CA MET A 859 -51.13 -22.05 -1.95
C MET A 859 -51.95 -20.74 -2.01
N THR A 860 -53.25 -20.82 -2.29
CA THR A 860 -54.15 -19.66 -2.47
C THR A 860 -54.26 -18.73 -1.25
N GLY A 861 -53.93 -19.21 -0.05
CA GLY A 861 -53.90 -18.41 1.18
C GLY A 861 -52.62 -17.58 1.40
N TYR A 862 -51.62 -17.71 0.54
CA TYR A 862 -50.30 -17.09 0.72
C TYR A 862 -49.97 -16.07 -0.37
N ARG A 863 -49.16 -15.06 -0.03
CA ARG A 863 -48.65 -14.09 -1.01
C ARG A 863 -47.26 -14.52 -1.43
N ILE A 864 -47.14 -14.99 -2.68
CA ILE A 864 -45.89 -15.57 -3.20
C ILE A 864 -45.29 -14.64 -4.24
N THR A 865 -44.07 -14.15 -3.97
CA THR A 865 -43.23 -13.46 -4.97
C THR A 865 -42.15 -14.42 -5.44
N ALA A 866 -41.95 -14.55 -6.74
CA ALA A 866 -40.98 -15.47 -7.33
C ALA A 866 -39.90 -14.73 -8.11
N TYR A 867 -38.68 -15.29 -8.14
CA TYR A 867 -37.51 -14.68 -8.77
C TYR A 867 -36.71 -15.71 -9.58
N THR A 868 -36.14 -15.28 -10.70
CA THR A 868 -35.12 -16.02 -11.45
C THR A 868 -33.86 -15.16 -11.64
N TYR A 869 -32.72 -15.78 -11.91
CA TYR A 869 -31.41 -15.13 -11.92
C TYR A 869 -30.49 -15.70 -13.00
N ASP A 870 -29.64 -14.83 -13.53
CA ASP A 870 -28.37 -15.21 -14.15
C ASP A 870 -27.26 -15.10 -13.09
N PRO A 871 -26.67 -16.22 -12.62
CA PRO A 871 -25.58 -16.17 -11.63
C PRO A 871 -24.43 -15.27 -12.06
N LEU A 872 -23.91 -14.45 -11.12
CA LEU A 872 -22.89 -13.41 -11.34
C LEU A 872 -23.30 -12.23 -12.23
N VAL A 873 -24.56 -12.17 -12.68
CA VAL A 873 -25.12 -11.04 -13.46
C VAL A 873 -26.21 -10.33 -12.66
N GLY A 874 -27.28 -11.04 -12.29
CA GLY A 874 -28.37 -10.47 -11.49
C GLY A 874 -29.72 -11.15 -11.69
N VAL A 875 -30.79 -10.56 -11.15
CA VAL A 875 -32.18 -11.01 -11.34
C VAL A 875 -32.55 -10.90 -12.81
N THR A 876 -33.20 -11.91 -13.38
CA THR A 876 -33.72 -11.91 -14.76
C THR A 876 -35.22 -11.71 -14.80
N THR A 877 -35.97 -12.32 -13.87
CA THR A 877 -37.42 -12.06 -13.70
C THR A 877 -37.83 -11.92 -12.23
N MET A 878 -38.86 -11.10 -12.01
CA MET A 878 -39.59 -11.03 -10.74
C MET A 878 -41.08 -11.13 -11.02
N THR A 879 -41.76 -12.10 -10.41
CA THR A 879 -43.22 -12.25 -10.49
C THR A 879 -43.84 -11.95 -9.14
N SER A 880 -44.63 -10.89 -9.05
CA SER A 880 -45.28 -10.46 -7.81
C SER A 880 -46.51 -11.34 -7.47
N PRO A 881 -47.07 -11.25 -6.24
CA PRO A 881 -48.18 -12.11 -5.82
C PRO A 881 -49.43 -12.04 -6.70
N ASN A 882 -49.70 -10.88 -7.31
CA ASN A 882 -50.83 -10.70 -8.23
C ASN A 882 -50.56 -11.27 -9.64
N GLY A 883 -49.37 -11.81 -9.89
CA GLY A 883 -48.97 -12.39 -11.17
C GLY A 883 -48.36 -11.41 -12.17
N LEU A 884 -48.12 -10.17 -11.78
CA LEU A 884 -47.38 -9.22 -12.61
C LEU A 884 -45.91 -9.61 -12.67
N ARG A 885 -45.39 -9.83 -13.88
CA ARG A 885 -43.99 -10.20 -14.13
C ARG A 885 -43.20 -9.02 -14.68
N GLU A 886 -42.04 -8.80 -14.09
CA GLU A 886 -41.02 -7.86 -14.56
C GLU A 886 -39.81 -8.62 -15.07
N LEU A 887 -39.20 -8.13 -16.15
CA LEU A 887 -38.00 -8.70 -16.78
C LEU A 887 -36.86 -7.68 -16.73
N TYR A 888 -35.65 -8.19 -16.51
CA TYR A 888 -34.44 -7.39 -16.29
C TYR A 888 -33.37 -7.81 -17.30
N GLU A 889 -32.96 -6.89 -18.16
CA GLU A 889 -31.95 -7.13 -19.20
C GLU A 889 -30.67 -6.36 -18.88
N TYR A 890 -29.52 -7.01 -19.08
CA TYR A 890 -28.20 -6.45 -18.79
C TYR A 890 -27.44 -6.12 -20.08
N ASP A 891 -26.53 -5.16 -20.01
CA ASP A 891 -25.59 -4.89 -21.10
C ASP A 891 -24.41 -5.87 -21.08
N ALA A 892 -23.53 -5.80 -22.08
CA ALA A 892 -22.36 -6.67 -22.18
C ALA A 892 -21.40 -6.53 -20.98
N ALA A 893 -21.42 -5.39 -20.27
CA ALA A 893 -20.60 -5.15 -19.09
C ALA A 893 -21.22 -5.76 -17.81
N GLY A 894 -22.42 -6.35 -17.89
CA GLY A 894 -23.14 -6.95 -16.76
C GLY A 894 -23.98 -5.94 -15.96
N ARG A 895 -24.29 -4.77 -16.53
CA ARG A 895 -25.06 -3.72 -15.84
C ARG A 895 -26.51 -3.72 -16.30
N LEU A 896 -27.46 -3.46 -15.40
CA LEU A 896 -28.88 -3.44 -15.72
C LEU A 896 -29.18 -2.38 -16.80
N LYS A 897 -29.58 -2.79 -17.99
CA LYS A 897 -29.83 -1.93 -19.14
C LYS A 897 -31.31 -1.57 -19.29
N ILE A 898 -32.21 -2.54 -19.17
CA ILE A 898 -33.64 -2.36 -19.42
C ILE A 898 -34.46 -3.13 -18.38
N MET A 899 -35.53 -2.49 -17.89
CA MET A 899 -36.60 -3.17 -17.17
C MET A 899 -37.86 -3.17 -18.01
N LYS A 900 -38.49 -4.34 -18.14
CA LYS A 900 -39.72 -4.56 -18.91
C LYS A 900 -40.80 -5.18 -18.02
N ARG A 901 -42.05 -5.11 -18.46
CA ARG A 901 -43.22 -5.68 -17.78
C ARG A 901 -44.06 -6.49 -18.76
N GLU A 902 -44.56 -7.63 -18.31
CA GLU A 902 -45.65 -8.33 -19.00
C GLU A 902 -46.99 -7.67 -18.65
N GLU A 903 -47.71 -7.22 -19.66
CA GLU A 903 -49.02 -6.61 -19.55
C GLU A 903 -50.00 -7.31 -20.49
N LYS A 904 -51.31 -7.13 -20.24
CA LYS A 904 -52.34 -7.59 -21.16
C LYS A 904 -52.78 -6.44 -22.05
N ASP A 905 -52.79 -6.63 -23.36
CA ASP A 905 -53.40 -5.68 -24.28
C ASP A 905 -54.93 -5.67 -24.14
N ALA A 906 -55.59 -4.74 -24.84
CA ALA A 906 -57.06 -4.64 -24.87
C ALA A 906 -57.77 -5.91 -25.37
N SER A 907 -57.03 -6.82 -26.02
CA SER A 907 -57.51 -8.11 -26.54
C SER A 907 -57.18 -9.30 -25.62
N GLY A 908 -56.52 -9.07 -24.49
CA GLY A 908 -56.12 -10.10 -23.52
C GLY A 908 -54.81 -10.85 -23.86
N ASN A 909 -54.08 -10.44 -24.90
CA ASN A 909 -52.78 -11.02 -25.24
C ASN A 909 -51.69 -10.47 -24.33
N THR A 910 -50.67 -11.28 -24.04
CA THR A 910 -49.50 -10.82 -23.29
C THR A 910 -48.61 -9.96 -24.19
N VAL A 911 -48.32 -8.74 -23.76
CA VAL A 911 -47.42 -7.78 -24.42
C VAL A 911 -46.34 -7.36 -23.44
N ILE A 912 -45.12 -7.16 -23.92
CA ILE A 912 -44.00 -6.71 -23.10
C ILE A 912 -43.79 -5.21 -23.30
N SER A 913 -44.00 -4.42 -22.25
CA SER A 913 -43.78 -2.97 -22.26
C SER A 913 -42.48 -2.61 -21.55
N LYS A 914 -41.72 -1.65 -22.09
CA LYS A 914 -40.49 -1.13 -21.47
C LYS A 914 -40.89 -0.17 -20.35
N ILE A 915 -40.51 -0.46 -19.11
CA ILE A 915 -40.77 0.38 -17.94
C ILE A 915 -39.67 1.45 -17.81
N LYS A 916 -38.42 1.03 -17.95
CA LYS A 916 -37.25 1.89 -17.70
C LYS A 916 -36.06 1.41 -18.51
N GLU A 917 -35.23 2.36 -18.91
CA GLU A 917 -33.96 2.12 -19.59
C GLU A 917 -32.87 2.94 -18.91
N TYR A 918 -31.70 2.32 -18.73
CA TYR A 918 -30.54 2.91 -18.09
C TYR A 918 -29.46 3.16 -19.14
N GLN A 919 -28.92 4.37 -19.13
CA GLN A 919 -27.75 4.74 -19.90
C GLN A 919 -26.61 5.06 -18.93
N TYR A 920 -25.56 4.26 -18.99
CA TYR A 920 -24.39 4.41 -18.12
C TYR A 920 -23.41 5.39 -18.74
N ASN A 921 -23.47 6.63 -18.26
CA ASN A 921 -22.48 7.65 -18.53
C ASN A 921 -21.53 7.72 -17.34
N TYR A 922 -20.24 7.43 -17.54
CA TYR A 922 -19.24 7.59 -16.49
C TYR A 922 -19.09 9.09 -16.17
N LYS A 923 -19.44 9.47 -14.95
CA LYS A 923 -19.35 10.85 -14.46
C LYS A 923 -17.95 11.07 -13.88
N ASN A 924 -17.29 12.13 -14.34
CA ASN A 924 -15.97 12.57 -13.88
C ASN A 924 -15.98 13.10 -12.44
#